data_AF-A0A937UHE2-F1
#
_entry.id   AF-A0A937UHE2-F1
#
_cell.length_a   1.000
_cell.length_b   1.000
_cell.length_c   1.000
_cell.angle_alpha   90.00
_cell.angle_beta   90.00
_cell.angle_gamma   90.00
#
_symmetry.space_group_name_H-M   'P 1'
#
loop_
_entity.id
_entity.type
_entity.pdbx_description
1 polymer ?
#
loop_
_entity_poly.entity_id
_entity_poly.type
_entity_poly.pdbx_seq_one_letter_code
_entity_poly.pdbx_strand_id
1 'polypeptide(L)'
;HPPGHFLVALNGGSRRFTAVVGIDDEVNGNGSSEFEVVGDGKLLWASGILRGRDPAKKLEVDVSGVKMLDLIVTVAGDGYGHDHTDWADAKLEVIGKRPKAFTPPEPSEYEVVQRQFGNFRGRSRDPRYQAQAYHAASLINEKDRDAVDALLRRMGVLLARLRTMEGVRDLAPEQAALAALQAENAKGNPADHEGRQALYGRAKTLQRRIALANPLLNFDRIFFIKKHCYPPSEGEGNHMCDQYFGFMALPGGGLFVLENPFSDRPVARDLLADAVCENGRLQGKKLEPGGFLSPELSYDGKTLLFAWTEGERTKYRWTERSTYHLFQVNADGAHLRQLTDGPVNDFDPCWMPNGRILFISERRGGFGRCHGRPVPTFTLHTMNPDGGDIVCISAHETNEWHPSIDHDGMIIYTRWDYVDRGFNQAHHPWITTPDGRDARAIQGNFAVNQGHRPHMEMDVRAIPGSHKYVATAAGHHGQAYGSIVIVDPKQPDDDAMQPVKRFTPEIRFPESEGGRHVYGTAWPLSEEFHLCVYDAQANARRGIRNRFGIHLVDAFGNKVLLYRDPKISCLSPIPLRPRGVPPVLPHVTLVGRPGQPTPPKDQLPRTSRVGVVNVYEGLLPWPEGTRIASLRIVQVLPKTTPHADNPRVGYGRQKNARKVLGTVPVEADGSAWFELPVDVPVYFQALDQQGLAVQSMRSDTYVHPGETLLCQGCHDSRTATTLSERQPLAMSRVPSQVKPDVDGSNPFSYPRLVQPVLDRNCVPCHIKNKDKRAPDLAAGDPRKNPNRWHVSYHSLKGHAFYFDNAVFTVPRTIPGKFGARASKLYQMLAKGHHDLTLSPEDLHRITLWLDCNSDFFGAYKNTEAQARGEIVQPALE
;
A
#
# COMPACT_ATOMS: atom_id res chain seq x y z
N HIS A 1 -0.92 -25.76 17.76
CA HIS A 1 -0.09 -24.68 17.23
C HIS A 1 0.03 -23.56 18.27
N PRO A 2 1.24 -23.10 18.61
CA PRO A 2 1.49 -22.02 19.56
C PRO A 2 1.25 -20.61 18.96
N PRO A 3 1.01 -19.59 19.81
CA PRO A 3 0.61 -19.75 21.20
C PRO A 3 -0.79 -20.36 21.27
N GLY A 4 -0.94 -21.44 22.04
CA GLY A 4 -2.17 -22.21 22.15
C GLY A 4 -2.50 -22.49 23.60
N HIS A 5 -3.78 -22.37 23.96
CA HIS A 5 -4.28 -22.66 25.31
C HIS A 5 -5.58 -23.46 25.18
N PHE A 6 -5.74 -24.49 26.02
CA PHE A 6 -6.97 -25.28 26.07
C PHE A 6 -7.36 -25.53 27.52
N LEU A 7 -8.47 -24.91 27.95
CA LEU A 7 -8.94 -24.98 29.33
C LEU A 7 -9.98 -26.09 29.51
N VAL A 8 -9.83 -26.84 30.60
CA VAL A 8 -10.75 -27.88 31.03
C VAL A 8 -11.19 -27.62 32.48
N ALA A 9 -12.49 -27.42 32.67
CA ALA A 9 -13.07 -27.35 34.01
C ALA A 9 -13.20 -28.77 34.58
N LEU A 10 -12.31 -29.09 35.52
CA LEU A 10 -12.28 -30.36 36.24
C LEU A 10 -13.22 -30.37 37.44
N ASN A 11 -13.52 -29.19 38.03
CA ASN A 11 -14.36 -29.02 39.22
C ASN A 11 -13.93 -29.91 40.42
N GLY A 12 -12.64 -30.24 40.53
CA GLY A 12 -12.11 -31.18 41.54
C GLY A 12 -12.46 -32.65 41.30
N GLY A 13 -13.08 -32.99 40.16
CA GLY A 13 -13.60 -34.33 39.86
C GLY A 13 -12.65 -35.24 39.10
N SER A 14 -11.36 -34.94 39.03
CA SER A 14 -10.35 -35.75 38.29
C SER A 14 -9.15 -36.03 39.18
N ARG A 15 -8.50 -37.18 38.95
CA ARG A 15 -7.31 -37.62 39.68
C ARG A 15 -6.03 -37.38 38.91
N ARG A 16 -6.08 -37.62 37.60
CA ARG A 16 -4.86 -37.73 36.79
C ARG A 16 -5.09 -37.23 35.37
N PHE A 17 -4.11 -36.51 34.85
CA PHE A 17 -4.02 -36.16 33.44
C PHE A 17 -2.81 -36.85 32.82
N THR A 18 -3.00 -37.50 31.67
CA THR A 18 -1.92 -38.12 30.89
C THR A 18 -1.99 -37.67 29.44
N ALA A 19 -0.83 -37.53 28.80
CA ALA A 19 -0.73 -37.25 27.36
C ALA A 19 0.65 -37.61 26.81
N VAL A 20 0.77 -37.60 25.49
CA VAL A 20 2.04 -37.59 24.76
C VAL A 20 2.11 -36.31 23.96
N VAL A 21 3.16 -35.52 24.14
CA VAL A 21 3.31 -34.21 23.50
C VAL A 21 4.52 -34.15 22.59
N GLY A 22 4.40 -33.47 21.46
CA GLY A 22 5.48 -33.35 20.48
C GLY A 22 5.13 -32.41 19.34
N ILE A 23 6.14 -32.12 18.52
CA ILE A 23 5.96 -31.44 17.24
C ILE A 23 5.42 -32.48 16.23
N ASP A 24 4.41 -32.10 15.45
CA ASP A 24 3.74 -32.96 14.47
C ASP A 24 4.73 -33.34 13.35
N ASP A 25 4.70 -34.59 12.89
CA ASP A 25 5.60 -35.07 11.82
C ASP A 25 5.33 -34.38 10.47
N GLU A 26 4.17 -33.76 10.25
CA GLU A 26 3.81 -33.07 9.01
C GLU A 26 4.75 -31.91 8.65
N VAL A 27 5.42 -31.34 9.66
CA VAL A 27 6.39 -30.25 9.46
C VAL A 27 7.80 -30.74 9.15
N ASN A 28 7.99 -32.04 8.92
CA ASN A 28 9.23 -32.67 8.43
C ASN A 28 10.46 -32.32 9.28
N GLY A 29 10.30 -32.35 10.61
CA GLY A 29 11.36 -32.10 11.58
C GLY A 29 11.72 -30.63 11.79
N ASN A 30 10.92 -29.70 11.28
CA ASN A 30 11.02 -28.26 11.58
C ASN A 30 10.17 -27.90 12.81
N GLY A 31 10.42 -26.73 13.40
CA GLY A 31 9.62 -26.18 14.51
C GLY A 31 10.18 -26.47 15.90
N SER A 32 9.81 -25.63 16.86
CA SER A 32 10.12 -25.82 18.27
C SER A 32 9.10 -25.17 19.22
N SER A 33 8.75 -25.88 20.29
CA SER A 33 7.69 -25.42 21.20
C SER A 33 7.85 -26.07 22.59
N GLU A 34 7.26 -25.44 23.60
CA GLU A 34 7.19 -25.98 24.95
C GLU A 34 5.73 -26.18 25.38
N PHE A 35 5.47 -27.30 26.04
CA PHE A 35 4.17 -27.71 26.54
C PHE A 35 4.13 -27.56 28.05
N GLU A 36 3.08 -26.94 28.56
CA GLU A 36 2.86 -26.77 29.99
C GLU A 36 1.48 -27.27 30.40
N VAL A 37 1.41 -27.87 31.59
CA VAL A 37 0.16 -28.23 32.24
C VAL A 37 0.05 -27.39 33.51
N VAL A 38 -0.97 -26.54 33.58
CA VAL A 38 -1.20 -25.61 34.70
C VAL A 38 -2.53 -25.94 35.36
N GLY A 39 -2.54 -26.12 36.68
CA GLY A 39 -3.75 -26.37 37.47
C GLY A 39 -4.03 -25.20 38.42
N ASP A 40 -5.21 -24.60 38.30
CA ASP A 40 -5.64 -23.44 39.11
C ASP A 40 -4.58 -22.32 39.16
N GLY A 41 -3.93 -22.07 38.01
CA GLY A 41 -2.88 -21.04 37.86
C GLY A 41 -1.49 -21.45 38.36
N LYS A 42 -1.30 -22.69 38.83
CA LYS A 42 0.00 -23.23 39.25
C LYS A 42 0.54 -24.20 38.20
N LEU A 43 1.79 -24.01 37.78
CA LEU A 43 2.47 -24.93 36.88
C LEU A 43 2.62 -26.29 37.58
N LEU A 44 2.05 -27.33 36.97
CA LEU A 44 2.13 -28.71 37.45
C LEU A 44 3.18 -29.50 36.69
N TRP A 45 3.40 -29.17 35.41
CA TRP A 45 4.38 -29.84 34.56
C TRP A 45 4.77 -28.97 33.36
N ALA A 46 6.03 -29.07 32.92
CA ALA A 46 6.51 -28.46 31.69
C ALA A 46 7.41 -29.45 30.92
N SER A 47 7.35 -29.40 29.59
CA SER A 47 8.17 -30.27 28.75
C SER A 47 9.62 -29.80 28.64
N GLY A 48 9.91 -28.51 28.84
CA GLY A 48 11.05 -27.86 28.21
C GLY A 48 10.82 -27.70 26.70
N ILE A 49 11.71 -26.98 26.02
CA ILE A 49 11.62 -26.83 24.56
C ILE A 49 11.83 -28.19 23.87
N LEU A 50 10.83 -28.62 23.10
CA LEU A 50 10.89 -29.74 22.16
C LEU A 50 11.07 -29.20 20.74
N ARG A 51 11.93 -29.84 19.95
CA ARG A 51 12.16 -29.53 18.53
C ARG A 51 11.58 -30.61 17.64
N GLY A 52 11.38 -30.30 16.35
CA GLY A 52 10.77 -31.19 15.37
C GLY A 52 11.38 -32.59 15.23
N ARG A 53 12.63 -32.81 15.66
CA ARG A 53 13.30 -34.13 15.62
C ARG A 53 13.43 -34.79 17.00
N ASP A 54 13.00 -34.11 18.05
CA ASP A 54 13.05 -34.65 19.40
C ASP A 54 11.95 -35.73 19.56
N PRO A 55 12.21 -36.81 20.30
CA PRO A 55 11.19 -37.80 20.57
C PRO A 55 10.04 -37.18 21.37
N ALA A 56 8.81 -37.58 21.05
CA ALA A 56 7.62 -37.13 21.77
C ALA A 56 7.71 -37.49 23.27
N LYS A 57 7.29 -36.56 24.13
CA LYS A 57 7.43 -36.66 25.58
C LYS A 57 6.12 -37.10 26.21
N LYS A 58 6.17 -38.15 27.02
CA LYS A 58 5.02 -38.59 27.83
C LYS A 58 4.94 -37.74 29.09
N LEU A 59 3.74 -37.42 29.51
CA LEU A 59 3.48 -36.75 30.77
C LEU A 59 2.34 -37.42 31.53
N GLU A 60 2.48 -37.42 32.85
CA GLU A 60 1.49 -37.87 33.82
C GLU A 60 1.51 -36.90 34.98
N VAL A 61 0.36 -36.31 35.28
CA VAL A 61 0.23 -35.23 36.28
C VAL A 61 -0.95 -35.55 37.20
N ASP A 62 -0.73 -35.46 38.50
CA ASP A 62 -1.81 -35.49 39.50
C ASP A 62 -2.60 -34.19 39.43
N VAL A 63 -3.90 -34.31 39.20
CA VAL A 63 -4.84 -33.16 39.13
C VAL A 63 -5.92 -33.26 40.20
N SER A 64 -5.69 -34.06 41.25
CA SER A 64 -6.59 -34.23 42.38
C SER A 64 -6.89 -32.87 43.04
N GLY A 65 -8.16 -32.52 43.12
CA GLY A 65 -8.62 -31.25 43.71
C GLY A 65 -8.47 -30.02 42.81
N VAL A 66 -7.83 -30.13 41.64
CA VAL A 66 -7.72 -29.05 40.66
C VAL A 66 -9.10 -28.74 40.10
N LYS A 67 -9.47 -27.46 40.04
CA LYS A 67 -10.76 -27.01 39.50
C LYS A 67 -10.68 -26.67 38.02
N MET A 68 -9.59 -26.05 37.59
CA MET A 68 -9.31 -25.66 36.21
C MET A 68 -7.93 -26.17 35.77
N LEU A 69 -7.89 -26.88 34.64
CA LEU A 69 -6.67 -27.34 33.99
C LEU A 69 -6.45 -26.54 32.70
N ASP A 70 -5.27 -25.97 32.51
CA ASP A 70 -4.83 -25.30 31.29
C ASP A 70 -3.73 -26.13 30.63
N LEU A 71 -3.93 -26.43 29.35
CA LEU A 71 -2.95 -27.08 28.48
C LEU A 71 -2.39 -26.02 27.55
N ILE A 72 -1.14 -25.63 27.81
CA ILE A 72 -0.51 -24.48 27.15
C ILE A 72 0.59 -24.97 26.22
N VAL A 73 0.67 -24.36 25.05
CA VAL A 73 1.75 -24.56 24.09
C VAL A 73 2.36 -23.20 23.77
N THR A 74 3.61 -22.98 24.15
CA THR A 74 4.32 -21.71 24.05
C THR A 74 5.25 -21.67 22.84
N VAL A 75 5.63 -20.45 22.42
CA VAL A 75 6.67 -20.27 21.39
C VAL A 75 8.05 -20.37 22.02
N ALA A 76 8.96 -21.13 21.40
CA ALA A 76 10.30 -21.39 21.94
C ALA A 76 11.33 -20.25 21.69
N GLY A 77 10.85 -19.07 21.29
CA GLY A 77 11.66 -17.85 21.13
C GLY A 77 12.27 -17.63 19.74
N ASP A 78 12.10 -18.56 18.80
CA ASP A 78 12.58 -18.49 17.41
C ASP A 78 11.47 -18.19 16.37
N GLY A 79 10.21 -18.10 16.81
CA GLY A 79 9.08 -17.80 15.95
C GLY A 79 7.87 -18.67 16.30
N TYR A 80 6.97 -18.87 15.33
CA TYR A 80 5.90 -19.87 15.40
C TYR A 80 5.81 -20.70 14.11
N GLY A 81 6.76 -20.52 13.20
CA GLY A 81 6.70 -21.11 11.86
C GLY A 81 7.04 -22.59 11.92
N HIS A 82 6.12 -23.44 11.46
CA HIS A 82 6.22 -24.90 11.53
C HIS A 82 6.09 -25.49 12.95
N ASP A 83 5.59 -24.72 13.92
CA ASP A 83 5.34 -25.23 15.27
C ASP A 83 3.98 -25.92 15.35
N HIS A 84 3.80 -26.95 14.53
CA HIS A 84 2.59 -27.76 14.57
C HIS A 84 2.77 -28.76 15.71
N THR A 85 1.81 -28.81 16.63
CA THR A 85 2.02 -29.39 17.97
C THR A 85 0.83 -30.21 18.39
N ASP A 86 1.10 -31.40 18.91
CA ASP A 86 0.07 -32.35 19.32
C ASP A 86 0.06 -32.64 20.81
N TRP A 87 -1.15 -32.81 21.33
CA TRP A 87 -1.43 -33.48 22.60
C TRP A 87 -2.04 -34.84 22.29
N ALA A 88 -1.21 -35.78 21.86
CA ALA A 88 -1.64 -37.12 21.47
C ALA A 88 -2.08 -37.93 22.70
N ASP A 89 -3.16 -38.69 22.53
CA ASP A 89 -3.74 -39.57 23.55
C ASP A 89 -4.04 -38.88 24.90
N ALA A 90 -4.34 -37.57 24.86
CA ALA A 90 -4.62 -36.78 26.06
C ALA A 90 -5.88 -37.29 26.78
N LYS A 91 -5.74 -37.67 28.06
CA LYS A 91 -6.76 -38.36 28.87
C LYS A 91 -6.84 -37.81 30.28
N LEU A 92 -8.05 -37.81 30.84
CA LEU A 92 -8.32 -37.51 32.24
C LEU A 92 -8.93 -38.74 32.94
N GLU A 93 -8.35 -39.13 34.06
CA GLU A 93 -8.95 -40.09 34.99
C GLU A 93 -9.95 -39.34 35.90
N VAL A 94 -11.24 -39.60 35.71
CA VAL A 94 -12.33 -38.85 36.35
C VAL A 94 -12.91 -39.66 37.52
N ILE A 95 -13.01 -39.04 38.70
CA ILE A 95 -13.58 -39.63 39.93
C ILE A 95 -14.98 -39.07 40.24
N GLY A 96 -15.45 -38.06 39.50
CA GLY A 96 -16.71 -37.38 39.72
C GLY A 96 -17.43 -36.97 38.44
N LYS A 97 -17.97 -35.74 38.39
CA LYS A 97 -18.65 -35.22 37.21
C LYS A 97 -17.70 -35.12 36.02
N ARG A 98 -18.21 -35.40 34.82
CA ARG A 98 -17.47 -35.28 33.56
C ARG A 98 -16.89 -33.86 33.41
N PRO A 99 -15.56 -33.72 33.20
CA PRO A 99 -14.94 -32.43 32.93
C PRO A 99 -15.54 -31.75 31.70
N LYS A 100 -15.58 -30.42 31.71
CA LYS A 100 -16.09 -29.63 30.58
C LYS A 100 -14.95 -28.81 29.99
N ALA A 101 -14.63 -29.06 28.72
CA ALA A 101 -13.77 -28.15 27.97
C ALA A 101 -14.47 -26.79 27.86
N PHE A 102 -13.74 -25.71 28.15
CA PHE A 102 -14.23 -24.35 28.00
C PHE A 102 -13.26 -23.58 27.12
N THR A 103 -13.79 -22.91 26.10
CA THR A 103 -13.02 -21.86 25.44
C THR A 103 -12.98 -20.67 26.40
N PRO A 104 -11.80 -20.19 26.86
CA PRO A 104 -11.73 -19.04 27.76
C PRO A 104 -12.62 -17.91 27.25
N PRO A 105 -13.28 -17.16 28.14
CA PRO A 105 -14.09 -16.04 27.69
C PRO A 105 -13.16 -15.09 26.93
N GLU A 106 -13.66 -14.48 25.84
CA GLU A 106 -12.88 -13.45 25.15
C GLU A 106 -12.43 -12.41 26.19
N PRO A 107 -11.15 -12.01 26.19
CA PRO A 107 -10.64 -11.09 27.18
C PRO A 107 -11.45 -9.80 27.13
N SER A 108 -11.76 -9.28 28.31
CA SER A 108 -12.39 -7.98 28.47
C SER A 108 -11.60 -6.88 27.77
N GLU A 109 -12.27 -5.78 27.41
CA GLU A 109 -11.59 -4.61 26.81
C GLU A 109 -10.42 -4.14 27.69
N TYR A 110 -10.59 -4.18 29.02
CA TYR A 110 -9.56 -3.84 29.99
C TYR A 110 -8.31 -4.71 29.84
N GLU A 111 -8.45 -6.03 29.82
CA GLU A 111 -7.30 -6.96 29.68
C GLU A 111 -6.58 -6.76 28.34
N VAL A 112 -7.33 -6.53 27.25
CA VAL A 112 -6.75 -6.26 25.94
C VAL A 112 -5.93 -4.97 25.97
N VAL A 113 -6.50 -3.89 26.52
CA VAL A 113 -5.84 -2.57 26.60
C VAL A 113 -4.66 -2.59 27.58
N GLN A 114 -4.76 -3.31 28.68
CA GLN A 114 -3.67 -3.49 29.64
C GLN A 114 -2.47 -4.21 29.01
N ARG A 115 -2.71 -5.25 28.21
CA ARG A 115 -1.65 -5.91 27.42
C ARG A 115 -1.04 -4.96 26.38
N GLN A 116 -1.87 -4.19 25.68
CA GLN A 116 -1.38 -3.20 24.70
C GLN A 116 -0.52 -2.13 25.38
N PHE A 117 -0.91 -1.66 26.57
CA PHE A 117 -0.13 -0.74 27.39
C PHE A 117 1.27 -1.31 27.67
N GLY A 118 1.36 -2.55 28.16
CA GLY A 118 2.64 -3.22 28.42
C GLY A 118 3.53 -3.28 27.16
N ASN A 119 2.97 -3.67 26.02
CA ASN A 119 3.67 -3.78 24.74
C ASN A 119 4.11 -2.43 24.15
N PHE A 120 3.48 -1.33 24.56
CA PHE A 120 3.77 0.01 24.04
C PHE A 120 4.67 0.83 24.97
N ARG A 121 4.67 0.55 26.27
CA ARG A 121 5.39 1.33 27.29
C ARG A 121 6.87 1.52 26.98
N GLY A 122 7.58 0.47 26.59
CA GLY A 122 9.00 0.56 26.21
C GLY A 122 9.22 1.42 24.96
N ARG A 123 8.37 1.27 23.94
CA ARG A 123 8.45 2.05 22.70
C ARG A 123 8.12 3.53 22.90
N SER A 124 7.22 3.87 23.82
CA SER A 124 6.90 5.26 24.15
C SER A 124 8.09 6.06 24.70
N ARG A 125 9.13 5.36 25.20
CA ARG A 125 10.37 5.96 25.71
C ARG A 125 11.48 6.06 24.67
N ASP A 126 11.32 5.41 23.51
CA ASP A 126 12.28 5.51 22.41
C ASP A 126 12.19 6.93 21.81
N PRO A 127 13.29 7.72 21.80
CA PRO A 127 13.31 9.06 21.22
C PRO A 127 12.80 9.12 19.78
N ARG A 128 13.01 8.04 19.00
CA ARG A 128 12.49 7.92 17.64
C ARG A 128 10.96 7.93 17.64
N TYR A 129 10.33 7.13 18.50
CA TYR A 129 8.86 7.09 18.61
C TYR A 129 8.30 8.40 19.17
N GLN A 130 9.02 9.06 20.08
CA GLN A 130 8.65 10.38 20.59
C GLN A 130 8.63 11.44 19.49
N ALA A 131 9.66 11.46 18.63
CA ALA A 131 9.73 12.36 17.50
C ALA A 131 8.70 12.05 16.39
N GLN A 132 8.30 10.78 16.28
CA GLN A 132 7.33 10.32 15.28
C GLN A 132 5.87 10.45 15.73
N ALA A 133 5.58 10.53 17.02
CA ALA A 133 4.21 10.68 17.52
C ALA A 133 3.63 12.04 17.10
N TYR A 134 2.38 12.06 16.65
CA TYR A 134 1.70 13.29 16.27
C TYR A 134 1.46 14.20 17.48
N HIS A 135 1.16 13.61 18.64
CA HIS A 135 0.95 14.35 19.88
C HIS A 135 1.52 13.58 21.08
N ALA A 136 2.29 14.25 21.94
CA ALA A 136 3.00 13.61 23.04
C ALA A 136 2.08 12.89 24.05
N ALA A 137 0.85 13.39 24.28
CA ALA A 137 -0.10 12.76 25.19
C ALA A 137 -0.52 11.33 24.79
N SER A 138 -0.40 10.98 23.49
CA SER A 138 -0.67 9.63 22.97
C SER A 138 0.38 8.60 23.40
N LEU A 139 1.54 9.03 23.90
CA LEU A 139 2.57 8.16 24.43
C LEU A 139 2.27 7.75 25.87
N ILE A 140 2.95 6.70 26.34
CA ILE A 140 2.95 6.31 27.76
C ILE A 140 4.01 7.11 28.50
N ASN A 141 3.61 7.78 29.58
CA ASN A 141 4.48 8.53 30.48
C ASN A 141 5.05 7.59 31.57
N GLU A 142 6.20 7.95 32.14
CA GLU A 142 6.78 7.28 33.31
C GLU A 142 5.83 7.20 34.52
N LYS A 143 4.98 8.21 34.71
CA LYS A 143 3.98 8.26 35.78
C LYS A 143 2.80 7.30 35.57
N ASP A 144 2.60 6.79 34.35
CA ASP A 144 1.54 5.83 34.09
C ASP A 144 1.97 4.45 34.63
N ARG A 145 1.33 3.99 35.71
CA ARG A 145 1.61 2.69 36.32
C ARG A 145 1.00 1.55 35.49
N ASP A 146 -0.15 1.80 34.87
CA ASP A 146 -0.90 0.88 34.02
C ASP A 146 -1.78 1.61 32.98
N ALA A 147 -2.66 0.87 32.29
CA ALA A 147 -3.54 1.44 31.29
C ALA A 147 -4.60 2.42 31.82
N VAL A 148 -5.05 2.27 33.07
CA VAL A 148 -6.07 3.15 33.67
C VAL A 148 -5.48 4.52 33.97
N ASP A 149 -4.22 4.57 34.45
CA ASP A 149 -3.50 5.83 34.65
C ASP A 149 -3.36 6.60 33.32
N ALA A 150 -2.93 5.90 32.25
CA ALA A 150 -2.80 6.49 30.93
C ALA A 150 -4.16 6.99 30.38
N LEU A 151 -5.23 6.22 30.58
CA LEU A 151 -6.59 6.60 30.19
C LEU A 151 -7.03 7.89 30.89
N LEU A 152 -6.96 7.95 32.22
CA LEU A 152 -7.40 9.11 33.00
C LEU A 152 -6.58 10.37 32.68
N ARG A 153 -5.28 10.22 32.40
CA ARG A 153 -4.42 11.32 31.96
C ARG A 153 -4.84 11.86 30.58
N ARG A 154 -5.06 10.97 29.62
CA ARG A 154 -5.50 11.34 28.26
C ARG A 154 -6.90 11.95 28.23
N MET A 155 -7.80 11.50 29.12
CA MET A 155 -9.10 12.14 29.33
C MET A 155 -8.95 13.58 29.84
N GLY A 156 -7.96 13.86 30.70
CA GLY A 156 -7.66 15.21 31.15
C GLY A 156 -7.20 16.13 30.02
N VAL A 157 -6.33 15.63 29.14
CA VAL A 157 -5.88 16.37 27.94
C VAL A 157 -7.05 16.63 26.99
N LEU A 158 -7.88 15.60 26.72
CA LEU A 158 -9.07 15.75 25.89
C LEU A 158 -10.03 16.79 26.46
N LEU A 159 -10.37 16.69 27.76
CA LEU A 159 -11.27 17.62 28.42
C LEU A 159 -10.75 19.06 28.35
N ALA A 160 -9.45 19.27 28.62
CA ALA A 160 -8.83 20.57 28.52
C ALA A 160 -8.90 21.12 27.09
N ARG A 161 -8.66 20.29 26.08
CA ARG A 161 -8.77 20.68 24.68
C ARG A 161 -10.20 21.04 24.29
N LEU A 162 -11.20 20.24 24.66
CA LEU A 162 -12.60 20.50 24.32
C LEU A 162 -13.08 21.83 24.91
N ARG A 163 -12.67 22.17 26.13
CA ARG A 163 -13.03 23.44 26.79
C ARG A 163 -12.51 24.70 26.07
N THR A 164 -11.52 24.56 25.20
CA THR A 164 -11.02 25.67 24.37
C THR A 164 -11.64 25.72 22.99
N MET A 165 -12.49 24.75 22.64
CA MET A 165 -13.17 24.73 21.35
C MET A 165 -14.41 25.62 21.39
N GLU A 166 -14.57 26.41 20.33
CA GLU A 166 -15.78 27.21 20.13
C GLU A 166 -17.02 26.30 20.02
N GLY A 167 -18.12 26.72 20.65
CA GLY A 167 -19.39 26.00 20.63
C GLY A 167 -19.51 24.82 21.61
N VAL A 168 -18.47 24.53 22.41
CA VAL A 168 -18.57 23.52 23.48
C VAL A 168 -19.49 23.99 24.61
N ARG A 169 -20.28 23.08 25.18
CA ARG A 169 -21.05 23.35 26.40
C ARG A 169 -20.14 23.44 27.64
N ASP A 170 -20.69 23.87 28.77
CA ASP A 170 -19.97 23.77 30.04
C ASP A 170 -19.69 22.30 30.40
N LEU A 171 -18.42 22.03 30.74
CA LEU A 171 -17.88 20.71 31.11
C LEU A 171 -17.41 20.66 32.56
N ALA A 172 -17.81 21.61 33.41
CA ALA A 172 -17.52 21.59 34.84
C ALA A 172 -17.97 20.27 35.54
N PRO A 173 -19.15 19.67 35.22
CA PRO A 173 -19.55 18.39 35.80
C PRO A 173 -18.60 17.24 35.43
N GLU A 174 -18.20 17.16 34.16
CA GLU A 174 -17.22 16.17 33.69
C GLU A 174 -15.83 16.38 34.30
N GLN A 175 -15.44 17.64 34.50
CA GLN A 175 -14.18 17.97 35.18
C GLN A 175 -14.18 17.48 36.62
N ALA A 176 -15.25 17.75 37.37
CA ALA A 176 -15.38 17.29 38.75
C ALA A 176 -15.38 15.75 38.83
N ALA A 177 -16.12 15.08 37.93
CA ALA A 177 -16.14 13.62 37.85
C ALA A 177 -14.76 13.03 37.52
N LEU A 178 -14.02 13.65 36.60
CA LEU A 178 -12.67 13.20 36.25
C LEU A 178 -11.70 13.37 37.42
N ALA A 179 -11.76 14.53 38.11
CA ALA A 179 -10.94 14.78 39.29
C ALA A 179 -11.21 13.76 40.41
N ALA A 180 -12.48 13.37 40.62
CA ALA A 180 -12.85 12.34 41.57
C ALA A 180 -12.25 10.96 41.21
N LEU A 181 -12.36 10.54 39.94
CA LEU A 181 -11.74 9.28 39.49
C LEU A 181 -10.21 9.33 39.58
N GLN A 182 -9.58 10.47 39.27
CA GLN A 182 -8.13 10.65 39.42
C GLN A 182 -7.69 10.58 40.88
N ALA A 183 -8.45 11.16 41.81
CA ALA A 183 -8.17 11.10 43.24
C ALA A 183 -8.33 9.68 43.81
N GLU A 184 -9.34 8.93 43.35
CA GLU A 184 -9.50 7.51 43.67
C GLU A 184 -8.32 6.70 43.10
N ASN A 185 -7.98 6.92 41.83
CA ASN A 185 -6.89 6.25 41.13
C ASN A 185 -5.53 6.44 41.81
N ALA A 186 -5.25 7.64 42.32
CA ALA A 186 -4.01 7.95 43.04
C ALA A 186 -3.82 7.11 44.32
N LYS A 187 -4.92 6.70 44.96
CA LYS A 187 -4.92 5.85 46.15
C LYS A 187 -4.97 4.35 45.80
N GLY A 188 -5.34 4.01 44.57
CA GLY A 188 -5.52 2.63 44.10
C GLY A 188 -4.22 1.87 43.87
N ASN A 189 -4.27 0.55 44.09
CA ASN A 189 -3.17 -0.39 43.86
C ASN A 189 -3.24 -0.96 42.43
N PRO A 190 -2.21 -0.77 41.57
CA PRO A 190 -2.18 -1.36 40.22
C PRO A 190 -2.22 -2.89 40.18
N ALA A 191 -1.90 -3.58 41.28
CA ALA A 191 -1.99 -5.04 41.37
C ALA A 191 -3.42 -5.56 41.64
N ASP A 192 -4.36 -4.69 42.01
CA ASP A 192 -5.76 -5.06 42.26
C ASP A 192 -6.55 -5.14 40.94
N HIS A 193 -6.48 -6.28 40.27
CA HIS A 193 -7.07 -6.46 38.94
C HIS A 193 -8.57 -6.08 38.89
N GLU A 194 -9.38 -6.57 39.84
CA GLU A 194 -10.82 -6.32 39.87
C GLU A 194 -11.12 -4.83 40.11
N GLY A 195 -10.43 -4.20 41.06
CA GLY A 195 -10.56 -2.76 41.31
C GLY A 195 -10.14 -1.92 40.11
N ARG A 196 -9.05 -2.28 39.43
CA ARG A 196 -8.61 -1.60 38.19
C ARG A 196 -9.62 -1.77 37.06
N GLN A 197 -10.17 -2.96 36.86
CA GLN A 197 -11.17 -3.24 35.84
C GLN A 197 -12.47 -2.45 36.10
N ALA A 198 -12.92 -2.38 37.36
CA ALA A 198 -14.09 -1.59 37.74
C ALA A 198 -13.88 -0.08 37.55
N LEU A 199 -12.70 0.43 37.93
CA LEU A 199 -12.32 1.82 37.70
C LEU A 199 -12.22 2.14 36.20
N TYR A 200 -11.66 1.23 35.40
CA TYR A 200 -11.61 1.33 33.94
C TYR A 200 -13.01 1.49 33.34
N GLY A 201 -13.98 0.67 33.74
CA GLY A 201 -15.36 0.75 33.24
C GLY A 201 -16.03 2.11 33.55
N ARG A 202 -15.86 2.64 34.76
CA ARG A 202 -16.33 3.98 35.13
C ARG A 202 -15.62 5.08 34.34
N ALA A 203 -14.30 4.97 34.16
CA ALA A 203 -13.51 5.90 33.36
C ALA A 203 -13.95 5.90 31.89
N LYS A 204 -14.23 4.73 31.29
CA LYS A 204 -14.76 4.61 29.92
C LYS A 204 -16.13 5.27 29.74
N THR A 205 -17.01 5.10 30.73
CA THR A 205 -18.33 5.77 30.74
C THR A 205 -18.15 7.30 30.76
N LEU A 206 -17.27 7.82 31.61
CA LEU A 206 -16.96 9.25 31.63
C LEU A 206 -16.25 9.72 30.35
N GLN A 207 -15.33 8.93 29.80
CA GLN A 207 -14.62 9.24 28.55
C GLN A 207 -15.60 9.44 27.41
N ARG A 208 -16.62 8.57 27.28
CA ARG A 208 -17.68 8.74 26.29
C ARG A 208 -18.38 10.08 26.47
N ARG A 209 -18.82 10.42 27.68
CA ARG A 209 -19.50 11.72 27.94
C ARG A 209 -18.63 12.93 27.60
N ILE A 210 -17.34 12.89 27.94
CA ILE A 210 -16.40 13.96 27.61
C ILE A 210 -16.23 14.06 26.09
N ALA A 211 -15.89 12.95 25.42
CA ALA A 211 -15.59 12.95 23.98
C ALA A 211 -16.79 13.37 23.12
N LEU A 212 -18.01 12.97 23.52
CA LEU A 212 -19.23 13.31 22.80
C LEU A 212 -19.70 14.75 23.03
N ALA A 213 -19.07 15.50 23.93
CA ALA A 213 -19.27 16.95 24.02
C ALA A 213 -18.49 17.73 22.96
N ASN A 214 -17.74 17.06 22.08
CA ASN A 214 -16.97 17.69 21.02
C ASN A 214 -17.91 18.41 20.03
N PRO A 215 -17.76 19.74 19.84
CA PRO A 215 -18.65 20.52 18.97
C PRO A 215 -18.53 20.19 17.48
N LEU A 216 -17.49 19.46 17.06
CA LEU A 216 -17.36 18.95 15.68
C LEU A 216 -18.35 17.82 15.37
N LEU A 217 -19.00 17.24 16.37
CA LEU A 217 -20.03 16.19 16.26
C LEU A 217 -21.42 16.80 16.02
N ASN A 218 -21.49 17.86 15.22
CA ASN A 218 -22.70 18.61 14.87
C ASN A 218 -23.45 17.98 13.68
N PHE A 219 -23.63 16.66 13.70
CA PHE A 219 -24.39 15.89 12.73
C PHE A 219 -25.08 14.72 13.42
N ASP A 220 -26.18 14.23 12.86
CA ASP A 220 -27.06 13.23 13.49
C ASP A 220 -27.06 11.87 12.78
N ARG A 221 -26.34 11.78 11.65
CA ARG A 221 -26.29 10.58 10.81
C ARG A 221 -24.87 10.30 10.30
N ILE A 222 -24.49 9.02 10.30
CA ILE A 222 -23.25 8.52 9.69
C ILE A 222 -23.61 7.48 8.64
N PHE A 223 -23.21 7.68 7.40
CA PHE A 223 -23.25 6.68 6.34
C PHE A 223 -22.03 5.75 6.44
N PHE A 224 -22.22 4.45 6.25
CA PHE A 224 -21.15 3.45 6.31
C PHE A 224 -21.55 2.18 5.55
N ILE A 225 -20.59 1.28 5.31
CA ILE A 225 -20.87 -0.06 4.77
C ILE A 225 -20.71 -1.14 5.83
N LYS A 226 -21.49 -2.21 5.72
CA LYS A 226 -21.18 -3.48 6.37
C LYS A 226 -20.59 -4.43 5.33
N LYS A 227 -19.51 -5.12 5.69
CA LYS A 227 -18.81 -6.05 4.80
C LYS A 227 -18.09 -7.13 5.59
N HIS A 228 -18.10 -8.36 5.09
CA HIS A 228 -17.21 -9.39 5.61
C HIS A 228 -15.74 -9.10 5.20
N CYS A 229 -14.87 -9.02 6.20
CA CYS A 229 -13.43 -9.07 6.05
C CYS A 229 -12.97 -10.40 5.47
N TYR A 230 -11.85 -10.35 4.75
CA TYR A 230 -11.30 -11.52 4.09
C TYR A 230 -10.56 -12.42 5.09
N PRO A 231 -10.54 -13.74 4.83
CA PRO A 231 -9.73 -14.67 5.59
C PRO A 231 -8.23 -14.31 5.56
N PRO A 232 -7.41 -14.83 6.49
CA PRO A 232 -5.97 -14.57 6.54
C PRO A 232 -5.14 -14.97 5.32
N SER A 233 -5.61 -15.90 4.48
CA SER A 233 -4.79 -16.46 3.41
C SER A 233 -4.79 -15.56 2.17
N GLU A 234 -3.62 -15.45 1.53
CA GLU A 234 -3.48 -14.68 0.29
C GLU A 234 -4.35 -15.28 -0.84
N GLY A 235 -4.43 -16.60 -0.92
CA GLY A 235 -5.27 -17.30 -1.89
C GLY A 235 -6.78 -17.06 -1.72
N GLU A 236 -7.21 -16.51 -0.58
CA GLU A 236 -8.59 -16.13 -0.26
C GLU A 236 -8.81 -14.60 -0.27
N GLY A 237 -7.84 -13.84 -0.79
CA GLY A 237 -7.99 -12.41 -1.04
C GLY A 237 -7.30 -11.47 -0.04
N ASN A 238 -6.42 -11.99 0.81
CA ASN A 238 -5.65 -11.18 1.77
C ASN A 238 -4.29 -10.73 1.21
N HIS A 239 -4.35 -10.12 0.03
CA HIS A 239 -3.32 -9.27 -0.55
C HIS A 239 -3.92 -7.90 -0.84
N MET A 240 -3.08 -6.87 -0.89
CA MET A 240 -3.53 -5.49 -1.05
C MET A 240 -4.32 -5.26 -2.35
N CYS A 241 -4.09 -6.08 -3.37
CA CYS A 241 -4.77 -6.03 -4.67
C CYS A 241 -6.04 -6.90 -4.70
N ASP A 242 -6.06 -8.01 -3.98
CA ASP A 242 -7.12 -9.01 -4.12
C ASP A 242 -8.42 -8.60 -3.44
N GLN A 243 -8.35 -7.66 -2.50
CA GLN A 243 -9.53 -7.09 -1.85
C GLN A 243 -10.47 -6.37 -2.82
N TYR A 244 -10.01 -6.10 -4.05
CA TYR A 244 -10.78 -5.47 -5.13
C TYR A 244 -11.17 -6.45 -6.24
N PHE A 245 -10.92 -7.75 -6.07
CA PHE A 245 -11.46 -8.76 -6.98
C PHE A 245 -12.88 -9.10 -6.55
N GLY A 246 -13.86 -8.85 -7.42
CA GLY A 246 -15.27 -9.15 -7.14
C GLY A 246 -15.49 -10.61 -6.73
N PHE A 247 -14.85 -11.57 -7.40
CA PHE A 247 -14.91 -13.00 -7.07
C PHE A 247 -14.27 -13.38 -5.73
N MET A 248 -13.54 -12.47 -5.07
CA MET A 248 -13.07 -12.68 -3.71
C MET A 248 -14.10 -12.24 -2.68
N ALA A 249 -15.04 -11.37 -3.04
CA ALA A 249 -16.04 -10.80 -2.14
C ALA A 249 -16.85 -11.87 -1.42
N LEU A 250 -16.96 -11.74 -0.10
CA LEU A 250 -17.80 -12.60 0.72
C LEU A 250 -19.21 -11.98 0.75
N PRO A 251 -20.25 -12.72 0.31
CA PRO A 251 -21.60 -12.17 0.23
C PRO A 251 -22.12 -11.80 1.62
N GLY A 252 -22.82 -10.67 1.70
CA GLY A 252 -23.43 -10.17 2.93
C GLY A 252 -22.94 -8.76 3.29
N GLY A 253 -23.76 -8.04 4.05
CA GLY A 253 -23.56 -6.63 4.34
C GLY A 253 -24.50 -5.74 3.53
N GLY A 254 -24.11 -4.49 3.30
CA GLY A 254 -24.96 -3.49 2.67
C GLY A 254 -24.51 -2.05 2.94
N LEU A 255 -25.31 -1.10 2.48
CA LEU A 255 -25.16 0.33 2.77
C LEU A 255 -26.04 0.68 3.96
N PHE A 256 -25.47 1.33 4.99
CA PHE A 256 -26.19 1.63 6.22
C PHE A 256 -26.09 3.10 6.60
N VAL A 257 -27.15 3.60 7.21
CA VAL A 257 -27.15 4.89 7.90
C VAL A 257 -27.28 4.63 9.39
N LEU A 258 -26.32 5.12 10.17
CA LEU A 258 -26.34 5.14 11.62
C LEU A 258 -27.03 6.42 12.08
N GLU A 259 -28.23 6.29 12.62
CA GLU A 259 -29.04 7.37 13.16
C GLU A 259 -28.73 7.59 14.64
N ASN A 260 -28.64 8.85 15.06
CA ASN A 260 -28.31 9.26 16.43
C ASN A 260 -27.00 8.62 16.95
N PRO A 261 -25.88 8.72 16.21
CA PRO A 261 -24.63 8.00 16.49
C PRO A 261 -24.00 8.34 17.85
N PHE A 262 -24.37 9.50 18.41
CA PHE A 262 -23.85 10.03 19.67
C PHE A 262 -24.80 9.81 20.85
N SER A 263 -25.90 9.09 20.65
CA SER A 263 -26.79 8.68 21.72
C SER A 263 -26.30 7.40 22.42
N ASP A 264 -27.00 6.98 23.47
CA ASP A 264 -26.78 5.69 24.12
C ASP A 264 -27.36 4.51 23.33
N ARG A 265 -28.19 4.78 22.32
CA ARG A 265 -28.88 3.77 21.50
C ARG A 265 -28.90 4.16 20.02
N PRO A 266 -27.74 4.17 19.35
CA PRO A 266 -27.68 4.45 17.92
C PRO A 266 -28.34 3.32 17.13
N VAL A 267 -28.99 3.67 16.02
CA VAL A 267 -29.76 2.72 15.19
C VAL A 267 -29.15 2.65 13.81
N ALA A 268 -28.75 1.46 13.36
CA ALA A 268 -28.28 1.24 12.00
C ALA A 268 -29.44 0.78 11.12
N ARG A 269 -29.79 1.59 10.12
CA ARG A 269 -30.82 1.29 9.11
C ARG A 269 -30.16 0.92 7.80
N ASP A 270 -30.63 -0.16 7.17
CA ASP A 270 -30.24 -0.53 5.82
C ASP A 270 -30.85 0.47 4.82
N LEU A 271 -29.99 1.13 4.04
CA LEU A 271 -30.38 2.15 3.07
C LEU A 271 -30.93 1.53 1.78
N LEU A 272 -30.55 0.30 1.46
CA LEU A 272 -30.97 -0.38 0.23
C LEU A 272 -32.09 -1.40 0.43
N ALA A 273 -32.63 -1.52 1.65
CA ALA A 273 -33.65 -2.52 1.99
C ALA A 273 -34.78 -2.65 0.95
N ASP A 274 -35.27 -1.52 0.43
CA ASP A 274 -36.35 -1.45 -0.56
C ASP A 274 -35.88 -0.97 -1.94
N ALA A 275 -34.59 -0.70 -2.11
CA ALA A 275 -34.05 -0.17 -3.34
C ALA A 275 -34.01 -1.23 -4.45
N VAL A 276 -34.53 -0.87 -5.63
CA VAL A 276 -34.48 -1.68 -6.84
C VAL A 276 -33.71 -0.91 -7.90
N CYS A 277 -32.80 -1.58 -8.60
CA CYS A 277 -31.99 -0.94 -9.62
C CYS A 277 -32.86 -0.53 -10.82
N GLU A 278 -32.76 0.71 -11.25
CA GLU A 278 -33.63 1.30 -12.27
C GLU A 278 -33.17 1.03 -13.71
N ASN A 279 -31.90 0.66 -13.90
CA ASN A 279 -31.26 0.52 -15.22
C ASN A 279 -30.21 -0.60 -15.25
N GLY A 280 -29.58 -0.76 -16.42
CA GLY A 280 -28.47 -1.70 -16.60
C GLY A 280 -28.91 -3.17 -16.54
N ARG A 281 -27.93 -4.06 -16.38
CA ARG A 281 -28.13 -5.52 -16.32
C ARG A 281 -28.97 -5.95 -15.11
N LEU A 282 -29.01 -5.12 -14.08
CA LEU A 282 -29.73 -5.36 -12.83
C LEU A 282 -31.08 -4.64 -12.76
N GLN A 283 -31.55 -4.05 -13.86
CA GLN A 283 -32.85 -3.38 -13.89
C GLN A 283 -33.97 -4.26 -13.31
N GLY A 284 -34.75 -3.70 -12.40
CA GLY A 284 -35.85 -4.38 -11.71
C GLY A 284 -35.41 -5.34 -10.61
N LYS A 285 -34.12 -5.38 -10.24
CA LYS A 285 -33.59 -6.27 -9.18
C LYS A 285 -33.02 -5.48 -7.99
N LYS A 286 -33.12 -6.08 -6.80
CA LYS A 286 -32.39 -5.64 -5.60
C LYS A 286 -30.92 -6.12 -5.66
N LEU A 287 -30.03 -5.45 -4.93
CA LEU A 287 -28.61 -5.84 -4.83
C LEU A 287 -28.39 -6.88 -3.72
N GLU A 288 -28.89 -8.10 -3.87
CA GLU A 288 -28.80 -9.13 -2.82
C GLU A 288 -28.66 -10.57 -3.37
N PRO A 289 -27.81 -11.42 -2.73
CA PRO A 289 -26.65 -11.07 -1.90
C PRO A 289 -25.42 -10.70 -2.76
N GLY A 290 -24.50 -9.92 -2.21
CA GLY A 290 -23.27 -9.52 -2.90
C GLY A 290 -22.24 -8.90 -1.96
N GLY A 291 -21.17 -8.35 -2.51
CA GLY A 291 -20.12 -7.63 -1.78
C GLY A 291 -20.14 -6.13 -2.05
N PHE A 292 -19.90 -5.32 -1.02
CA PHE A 292 -19.88 -3.85 -1.09
C PHE A 292 -18.49 -3.30 -0.81
N LEU A 293 -18.09 -2.25 -1.54
CA LEU A 293 -16.86 -1.48 -1.33
C LEU A 293 -17.08 0.01 -1.54
N SER A 294 -16.08 0.77 -1.08
CA SER A 294 -15.79 2.12 -1.56
C SER A 294 -16.97 3.11 -1.55
N PRO A 295 -17.64 3.29 -0.40
CA PRO A 295 -18.70 4.29 -0.30
C PRO A 295 -18.13 5.72 -0.40
N GLU A 296 -18.84 6.60 -1.09
CA GLU A 296 -18.56 8.04 -1.14
C GLU A 296 -19.86 8.85 -1.12
N LEU A 297 -19.83 10.03 -0.50
CA LEU A 297 -20.94 10.98 -0.40
C LEU A 297 -20.68 12.23 -1.26
N SER A 298 -21.70 12.66 -2.03
CA SER A 298 -21.68 13.91 -2.78
C SER A 298 -21.52 15.13 -1.89
N TYR A 299 -20.99 16.22 -2.44
CA TYR A 299 -20.75 17.44 -1.65
C TYR A 299 -22.02 18.05 -1.06
N ASP A 300 -23.16 17.92 -1.74
CA ASP A 300 -24.47 18.39 -1.24
C ASP A 300 -25.10 17.45 -0.21
N GLY A 301 -24.48 16.28 0.07
CA GLY A 301 -24.95 15.31 1.04
C GLY A 301 -26.18 14.49 0.60
N LYS A 302 -26.55 14.52 -0.70
CA LYS A 302 -27.80 13.92 -1.19
C LYS A 302 -27.63 12.62 -1.96
N THR A 303 -26.44 12.38 -2.51
CA THR A 303 -26.19 11.27 -3.44
C THR A 303 -24.98 10.47 -3.00
N LEU A 304 -25.09 9.15 -3.09
CA LEU A 304 -24.07 8.18 -2.70
C LEU A 304 -23.53 7.49 -3.94
N LEU A 305 -22.22 7.26 -3.95
CA LEU A 305 -21.55 6.33 -4.86
C LEU A 305 -21.01 5.15 -4.05
N PHE A 306 -20.98 3.98 -4.66
CA PHE A 306 -20.39 2.78 -4.07
C PHE A 306 -20.07 1.76 -5.16
N ALA A 307 -19.25 0.76 -4.81
CA ALA A 307 -18.99 -0.37 -5.68
C ALA A 307 -19.67 -1.65 -5.14
N TRP A 308 -20.24 -2.46 -6.03
CA TRP A 308 -20.92 -3.71 -5.68
C TRP A 308 -20.64 -4.83 -6.68
N THR A 309 -20.66 -6.07 -6.21
CA THR A 309 -20.49 -7.28 -7.02
C THR A 309 -21.44 -8.39 -6.54
N GLU A 310 -21.94 -9.23 -7.45
CA GLU A 310 -22.59 -10.50 -7.07
C GLU A 310 -21.63 -11.46 -6.33
N GLY A 311 -20.32 -11.30 -6.50
CA GLY A 311 -19.32 -12.12 -5.81
C GLY A 311 -19.22 -13.55 -6.36
N GLU A 312 -19.52 -13.75 -7.65
CA GLU A 312 -19.46 -15.07 -8.29
C GLU A 312 -18.05 -15.68 -8.17
N ARG A 313 -17.95 -16.88 -7.60
CA ARG A 313 -16.68 -17.56 -7.33
C ARG A 313 -16.12 -18.22 -8.59
N THR A 314 -15.49 -17.42 -9.44
CA THR A 314 -14.92 -17.88 -10.73
C THR A 314 -13.40 -18.08 -10.72
N LYS A 315 -12.69 -17.55 -9.72
CA LYS A 315 -11.23 -17.58 -9.50
C LYS A 315 -10.40 -17.23 -10.75
N TYR A 316 -9.95 -15.97 -10.81
CA TYR A 316 -9.15 -15.43 -11.93
C TYR A 316 -9.85 -15.47 -13.30
N ARG A 317 -11.18 -15.47 -13.29
CA ARG A 317 -12.00 -15.25 -14.47
C ARG A 317 -12.93 -14.08 -14.18
N TRP A 318 -12.69 -12.97 -14.84
CA TRP A 318 -13.50 -11.76 -14.72
C TRP A 318 -14.73 -11.90 -15.62
N THR A 319 -15.91 -11.83 -14.99
CA THR A 319 -17.24 -11.81 -15.60
C THR A 319 -17.99 -10.63 -15.01
N GLU A 320 -19.07 -10.21 -15.64
CA GLU A 320 -19.94 -9.16 -15.13
C GLU A 320 -20.50 -9.43 -13.72
N ARG A 321 -20.50 -10.70 -13.27
CA ARG A 321 -20.95 -11.13 -11.92
C ARG A 321 -19.81 -11.39 -10.93
N SER A 322 -18.56 -11.34 -11.41
CA SER A 322 -17.37 -11.66 -10.64
C SER A 322 -16.44 -10.45 -10.47
N THR A 323 -16.89 -9.28 -10.92
CA THR A 323 -16.21 -7.99 -10.77
C THR A 323 -17.08 -6.97 -10.04
N TYR A 324 -16.44 -5.96 -9.47
CA TYR A 324 -17.12 -4.81 -8.89
C TYR A 324 -17.56 -3.82 -9.96
N HIS A 325 -18.76 -3.27 -9.80
CA HIS A 325 -19.36 -2.22 -10.63
C HIS A 325 -19.76 -1.03 -9.78
N LEU A 326 -19.76 0.16 -10.39
CA LEU A 326 -20.15 1.39 -9.71
C LEU A 326 -21.65 1.59 -9.77
N PHE A 327 -22.20 2.05 -8.65
CA PHE A 327 -23.61 2.37 -8.49
C PHE A 327 -23.77 3.75 -7.87
N GLN A 328 -24.90 4.37 -8.17
CA GLN A 328 -25.37 5.60 -7.55
C GLN A 328 -26.72 5.35 -6.87
N VAL A 329 -26.95 5.97 -5.72
CA VAL A 329 -28.26 5.99 -5.04
C VAL A 329 -28.43 7.29 -4.26
N ASN A 330 -29.65 7.75 -4.04
CA ASN A 330 -29.90 8.87 -3.15
C ASN A 330 -29.66 8.47 -1.67
N ALA A 331 -29.38 9.47 -0.83
CA ALA A 331 -29.19 9.29 0.61
C ALA A 331 -30.43 8.79 1.37
N ASP A 332 -31.61 8.81 0.73
CA ASP A 332 -32.85 8.22 1.23
C ASP A 332 -33.10 6.78 0.74
N GLY A 333 -32.26 6.26 -0.16
CA GLY A 333 -32.40 4.93 -0.76
C GLY A 333 -33.10 4.91 -2.13
N ALA A 334 -33.63 6.04 -2.62
CA ALA A 334 -34.27 6.14 -3.93
C ALA A 334 -33.25 6.20 -5.07
N HIS A 335 -33.72 5.94 -6.30
CA HIS A 335 -32.94 6.12 -7.53
C HIS A 335 -31.63 5.35 -7.59
N LEU A 336 -31.69 4.07 -7.20
CA LEU A 336 -30.56 3.16 -7.35
C LEU A 336 -30.29 2.90 -8.84
N ARG A 337 -29.11 3.28 -9.32
CA ARG A 337 -28.69 3.16 -10.72
C ARG A 337 -27.32 2.50 -10.84
N GLN A 338 -27.18 1.61 -11.81
CA GLN A 338 -25.90 1.04 -12.24
C GLN A 338 -25.21 2.00 -13.20
N LEU A 339 -23.93 2.32 -12.93
CA LEU A 339 -23.11 3.22 -13.75
C LEU A 339 -22.11 2.48 -14.65
N THR A 340 -21.60 1.33 -14.20
CA THR A 340 -20.67 0.51 -14.97
C THR A 340 -21.11 -0.95 -15.03
N ASP A 341 -20.65 -1.67 -16.06
CA ASP A 341 -20.87 -3.11 -16.26
C ASP A 341 -19.71 -3.72 -17.08
N GLY A 342 -19.62 -5.05 -17.09
CA GLY A 342 -18.69 -5.82 -17.91
C GLY A 342 -17.63 -6.62 -17.13
N PRO A 343 -16.69 -7.29 -17.81
CA PRO A 343 -15.72 -8.18 -17.17
C PRO A 343 -14.48 -7.43 -16.65
N VAL A 344 -14.68 -6.30 -15.98
CA VAL A 344 -13.63 -5.46 -15.36
C VAL A 344 -14.08 -4.99 -13.99
N ASN A 345 -13.16 -4.85 -13.04
CA ASN A 345 -13.45 -4.22 -11.75
C ASN A 345 -13.38 -2.70 -11.86
N ASP A 346 -14.44 -2.05 -11.38
CA ASP A 346 -14.54 -0.62 -11.13
C ASP A 346 -14.88 -0.36 -9.66
N PHE A 347 -14.04 0.43 -9.00
CA PHE A 347 -14.17 0.68 -7.56
C PHE A 347 -13.54 2.03 -7.17
N ASP A 348 -13.57 2.37 -5.87
CA ASP A 348 -13.10 3.65 -5.33
C ASP A 348 -13.64 4.89 -6.07
N PRO A 349 -14.96 5.03 -6.25
CA PRO A 349 -15.52 6.23 -6.86
C PRO A 349 -15.33 7.45 -5.94
N CYS A 350 -15.05 8.61 -6.51
CA CYS A 350 -15.21 9.88 -5.83
C CYS A 350 -15.71 11.02 -6.73
N TRP A 351 -16.40 11.99 -6.11
CA TRP A 351 -16.98 13.13 -6.80
C TRP A 351 -15.90 14.18 -7.09
N MET A 352 -15.76 14.59 -8.35
CA MET A 352 -14.89 15.72 -8.70
C MET A 352 -15.66 17.05 -8.63
N PRO A 353 -14.98 18.18 -8.31
CA PRO A 353 -15.63 19.50 -8.23
C PRO A 353 -16.31 19.93 -9.53
N ASN A 354 -15.81 19.45 -10.68
CA ASN A 354 -16.35 19.74 -12.01
C ASN A 354 -17.60 18.91 -12.37
N GLY A 355 -18.11 18.10 -11.43
CA GLY A 355 -19.30 17.28 -11.59
C GLY A 355 -19.09 15.92 -12.23
N ARG A 356 -17.89 15.58 -12.71
CA ARG A 356 -17.58 14.21 -13.17
C ARG A 356 -17.30 13.28 -11.99
N ILE A 357 -17.32 11.98 -12.24
CA ILE A 357 -16.98 10.93 -11.27
C ILE A 357 -15.58 10.41 -11.60
N LEU A 358 -14.68 10.42 -10.63
CA LEU A 358 -13.38 9.75 -10.66
C LEU A 358 -13.50 8.35 -10.06
N PHE A 359 -12.75 7.38 -10.57
CA PHE A 359 -12.75 6.01 -10.04
C PHE A 359 -11.49 5.25 -10.48
N ILE A 360 -11.31 4.05 -9.93
CA ILE A 360 -10.24 3.12 -10.27
C ILE A 360 -10.78 1.99 -11.15
N SER A 361 -10.07 1.66 -12.22
CA SER A 361 -10.51 0.65 -13.20
C SER A 361 -9.36 -0.17 -13.79
N GLU A 362 -9.68 -1.41 -14.21
CA GLU A 362 -8.80 -2.32 -14.95
C GLU A 362 -8.72 -2.03 -16.46
N ARG A 363 -9.50 -1.07 -16.99
CA ARG A 363 -9.64 -0.84 -18.45
C ARG A 363 -8.35 -0.46 -19.18
N ARG A 364 -7.35 0.07 -18.47
CA ARG A 364 -5.99 0.33 -19.01
C ARG A 364 -5.28 -0.98 -19.41
N GLY A 365 -5.68 -2.12 -18.84
CA GLY A 365 -5.17 -3.46 -19.12
C GLY A 365 -3.93 -3.83 -18.30
N GLY A 366 -3.16 -4.81 -18.76
CA GLY A 366 -1.88 -5.20 -18.15
C GLY A 366 -1.97 -5.87 -16.76
N PHE A 367 -0.81 -6.24 -16.21
CA PHE A 367 -0.70 -7.01 -14.98
C PHE A 367 0.41 -6.50 -14.04
N GLY A 368 0.25 -6.71 -12.73
CA GLY A 368 1.29 -6.43 -11.74
C GLY A 368 2.53 -7.32 -11.91
N ARG A 369 3.70 -6.84 -11.48
CA ARG A 369 5.00 -7.48 -11.80
C ARG A 369 5.46 -8.54 -10.81
N CYS A 370 4.94 -8.55 -9.59
CA CYS A 370 5.46 -9.39 -8.50
C CYS A 370 4.62 -10.63 -8.16
N HIS A 371 3.52 -10.88 -8.87
CA HIS A 371 2.54 -11.88 -8.47
C HIS A 371 2.76 -13.27 -9.08
N GLY A 372 2.54 -14.31 -8.26
CA GLY A 372 2.45 -15.70 -8.72
C GLY A 372 1.11 -16.06 -9.39
N ARG A 373 0.17 -15.12 -9.47
CA ARG A 373 -1.18 -15.27 -10.02
C ARG A 373 -1.51 -14.07 -10.93
N PRO A 374 -2.54 -14.16 -11.79
CA PRO A 374 -3.04 -13.00 -12.51
C PRO A 374 -3.51 -11.90 -11.53
N VAL A 375 -2.87 -10.74 -11.59
CA VAL A 375 -3.31 -9.51 -10.89
C VAL A 375 -3.33 -8.40 -11.93
N PRO A 376 -4.52 -7.98 -12.40
CA PRO A 376 -4.62 -6.87 -13.35
C PRO A 376 -4.15 -5.57 -12.73
N THR A 377 -3.76 -4.62 -13.58
CA THR A 377 -3.43 -3.27 -13.12
C THR A 377 -4.69 -2.42 -12.98
N PHE A 378 -4.76 -1.60 -11.94
CA PHE A 378 -5.83 -0.61 -11.74
C PHE A 378 -5.28 0.81 -11.88
N THR A 379 -5.93 1.68 -12.67
CA THR A 379 -5.52 3.08 -12.82
C THR A 379 -6.71 4.04 -12.73
N LEU A 380 -6.41 5.34 -12.58
CA LEU A 380 -7.41 6.41 -12.52
C LEU A 380 -8.20 6.57 -13.83
N HIS A 381 -9.52 6.61 -13.72
CA HIS A 381 -10.48 6.85 -14.80
C HIS A 381 -11.54 7.86 -14.38
N THR A 382 -12.14 8.58 -15.32
CA THR A 382 -13.26 9.48 -15.05
C THR A 382 -14.43 9.20 -15.97
N MET A 383 -15.65 9.54 -15.54
CA MET A 383 -16.86 9.43 -16.34
C MET A 383 -17.84 10.57 -16.02
N ASN A 384 -18.84 10.73 -16.87
CA ASN A 384 -20.00 11.57 -16.57
C ASN A 384 -20.86 10.94 -15.46
N PRO A 385 -21.68 11.73 -14.74
CA PRO A 385 -22.60 11.22 -13.70
C PRO A 385 -23.60 10.15 -14.15
N ASP A 386 -23.85 10.05 -15.45
CA ASP A 386 -24.75 9.05 -16.03
C ASP A 386 -24.06 7.71 -16.37
N GLY A 387 -22.74 7.61 -16.15
CA GLY A 387 -21.91 6.45 -16.51
C GLY A 387 -21.30 6.53 -17.92
N GLY A 388 -21.61 7.56 -18.71
CA GLY A 388 -21.05 7.76 -20.04
C GLY A 388 -19.64 8.38 -20.05
N ASP A 389 -18.99 8.36 -21.22
CA ASP A 389 -17.69 9.01 -21.46
C ASP A 389 -16.58 8.57 -20.47
N ILE A 390 -16.41 7.25 -20.29
CA ILE A 390 -15.33 6.70 -19.48
C ILE A 390 -13.98 6.98 -20.16
N VAL A 391 -13.09 7.69 -19.46
CA VAL A 391 -11.76 8.09 -19.93
C VAL A 391 -10.70 7.64 -18.93
N CYS A 392 -9.65 6.97 -19.42
CA CYS A 392 -8.45 6.69 -18.64
C CYS A 392 -7.62 7.97 -18.52
N ILE A 393 -7.32 8.42 -17.30
CA ILE A 393 -6.52 9.64 -17.06
C ILE A 393 -5.14 9.34 -16.44
N SER A 394 -4.83 8.06 -16.24
CA SER A 394 -3.52 7.59 -15.79
C SER A 394 -3.02 6.45 -16.65
N ALA A 395 -1.90 6.68 -17.34
CA ALA A 395 -1.22 5.69 -18.17
C ALA A 395 -0.20 4.84 -17.37
N HIS A 396 -0.23 4.92 -16.04
CA HIS A 396 0.75 4.27 -15.18
C HIS A 396 0.76 2.73 -15.33
N GLU A 397 1.94 2.13 -15.15
CA GLU A 397 2.19 0.72 -15.45
C GLU A 397 1.66 -0.25 -14.38
N THR A 398 1.61 0.21 -13.13
CA THR A 398 1.19 -0.52 -11.92
C THR A 398 -0.04 0.09 -11.27
N ASN A 399 -0.45 -0.44 -10.11
CA ASN A 399 -1.76 -0.16 -9.54
C ASN A 399 -1.83 1.17 -8.75
N GLU A 400 -3.02 1.77 -8.78
CA GLU A 400 -3.42 2.98 -8.04
C GLU A 400 -4.70 2.70 -7.24
N TRP A 401 -4.91 3.39 -6.11
CA TRP A 401 -6.05 3.16 -5.20
C TRP A 401 -6.53 4.42 -4.49
N HIS A 402 -7.78 4.34 -4.00
CA HIS A 402 -8.39 5.26 -3.04
C HIS A 402 -8.23 6.76 -3.36
N PRO A 403 -8.57 7.21 -4.59
CA PRO A 403 -8.56 8.63 -4.89
C PRO A 403 -9.55 9.41 -4.03
N SER A 404 -9.17 10.60 -3.61
CA SER A 404 -10.05 11.64 -3.07
C SER A 404 -9.64 13.01 -3.60
N ILE A 405 -10.46 14.03 -3.35
CA ILE A 405 -10.18 15.42 -3.78
C ILE A 405 -9.72 16.22 -2.57
N ASP A 406 -8.59 16.91 -2.71
CA ASP A 406 -8.06 17.80 -1.68
C ASP A 406 -8.73 19.18 -1.69
N HIS A 407 -8.29 20.08 -0.79
CA HIS A 407 -8.88 21.41 -0.66
C HIS A 407 -8.54 22.36 -1.81
N ASP A 408 -7.52 22.03 -2.61
CA ASP A 408 -7.08 22.80 -3.78
C ASP A 408 -7.74 22.29 -5.06
N GLY A 409 -8.59 21.25 -4.97
CA GLY A 409 -9.27 20.64 -6.10
C GLY A 409 -8.41 19.65 -6.88
N MET A 410 -7.26 19.24 -6.34
CA MET A 410 -6.41 18.19 -6.90
C MET A 410 -6.91 16.81 -6.47
N ILE A 411 -6.59 15.80 -7.28
CA ILE A 411 -6.77 14.40 -6.91
C ILE A 411 -5.59 13.99 -6.03
N ILE A 412 -5.84 13.43 -4.85
CA ILE A 412 -4.87 12.73 -3.99
C ILE A 412 -5.19 11.23 -3.96
N TYR A 413 -4.20 10.37 -4.14
CA TYR A 413 -4.39 8.91 -4.28
C TYR A 413 -3.13 8.15 -3.88
N THR A 414 -3.23 6.83 -3.70
CA THR A 414 -2.05 5.98 -3.49
C THR A 414 -1.63 5.36 -4.81
N ARG A 415 -0.33 5.45 -5.15
CA ARG A 415 0.24 4.80 -6.34
C ARG A 415 1.32 3.81 -5.95
N TRP A 416 1.32 2.67 -6.62
CA TRP A 416 2.40 1.70 -6.60
C TRP A 416 3.48 2.06 -7.62
N ASP A 417 4.59 2.66 -7.22
CA ASP A 417 5.72 3.07 -8.08
C ASP A 417 7.06 2.48 -7.62
N TYR A 418 7.51 1.44 -8.33
CA TYR A 418 8.82 0.80 -8.13
C TYR A 418 9.54 0.59 -9.45
N VAL A 419 9.46 1.56 -10.36
CA VAL A 419 10.23 1.54 -11.60
C VAL A 419 11.72 1.51 -11.24
N ASP A 420 12.33 0.36 -11.52
CA ASP A 420 13.70 0.00 -11.14
C ASP A 420 13.99 0.07 -9.62
N ARG A 421 13.00 0.11 -8.70
CA ARG A 421 13.15 0.14 -7.22
C ARG A 421 12.73 -1.18 -6.54
N GLY A 422 12.97 -1.30 -5.24
CA GLY A 422 12.49 -2.43 -4.44
C GLY A 422 10.98 -2.36 -4.20
N PHE A 423 10.30 -3.51 -4.20
CA PHE A 423 8.83 -3.56 -4.12
C PHE A 423 8.26 -3.00 -2.79
N ASN A 424 9.02 -3.05 -1.69
CA ASN A 424 8.58 -2.54 -0.38
C ASN A 424 8.71 -1.02 -0.21
N GLN A 425 9.27 -0.29 -1.18
CA GLN A 425 9.56 1.16 -1.10
C GLN A 425 8.54 2.03 -1.86
N ALA A 426 7.40 1.47 -2.25
CA ALA A 426 6.79 1.84 -3.52
C ALA A 426 5.32 2.25 -3.47
N HIS A 427 4.67 2.38 -2.31
CA HIS A 427 3.21 2.55 -2.25
C HIS A 427 2.82 3.79 -1.43
N HIS A 428 3.13 4.96 -1.97
CA HIS A 428 2.98 6.22 -1.24
C HIS A 428 1.92 7.12 -1.89
N PRO A 429 1.54 8.24 -1.23
CA PRO A 429 0.55 9.16 -1.77
C PRO A 429 1.09 10.04 -2.90
N TRP A 430 0.24 10.30 -3.89
CA TRP A 430 0.50 11.10 -5.08
C TRP A 430 -0.65 12.08 -5.33
N ILE A 431 -0.32 13.22 -5.93
CA ILE A 431 -1.31 14.20 -6.41
C ILE A 431 -1.29 14.29 -7.94
N THR A 432 -2.43 14.60 -8.54
CA THR A 432 -2.58 14.95 -9.96
C THR A 432 -3.76 15.90 -10.15
N THR A 433 -3.79 16.62 -11.26
CA THR A 433 -4.94 17.46 -11.61
C THR A 433 -6.19 16.60 -11.94
N PRO A 434 -7.42 17.15 -11.85
CA PRO A 434 -8.66 16.43 -12.19
C PRO A 434 -8.70 15.81 -13.59
N ASP A 435 -7.90 16.34 -14.52
CA ASP A 435 -7.75 15.86 -15.89
C ASP A 435 -6.49 15.01 -16.12
N GLY A 436 -5.84 14.52 -15.04
CA GLY A 436 -4.81 13.48 -15.08
C GLY A 436 -3.39 13.96 -15.39
N ARG A 437 -3.18 15.28 -15.45
CA ARG A 437 -1.87 15.89 -15.76
C ARG A 437 -0.98 15.96 -14.53
N ASP A 438 0.33 15.98 -14.78
CA ASP A 438 1.35 16.36 -13.79
C ASP A 438 1.28 15.57 -12.47
N ALA A 439 1.28 14.22 -12.59
CA ALA A 439 1.26 13.34 -11.43
C ALA A 439 2.57 13.44 -10.61
N ARG A 440 2.47 13.71 -9.30
CA ARG A 440 3.61 13.95 -8.41
C ARG A 440 3.47 13.21 -7.07
N ALA A 441 4.53 12.51 -6.65
CA ALA A 441 4.62 11.99 -5.29
C ALA A 441 4.74 13.15 -4.30
N ILE A 442 3.93 13.15 -3.23
CA ILE A 442 4.01 14.19 -2.20
C ILE A 442 5.09 13.89 -1.16
N GLN A 443 5.46 12.62 -0.97
CA GLN A 443 6.56 12.17 -0.10
C GLN A 443 6.92 10.70 -0.35
N GLY A 444 8.00 10.22 0.25
CA GLY A 444 8.19 8.80 0.57
C GLY A 444 8.84 7.92 -0.48
N ASN A 445 9.05 8.47 -1.67
CA ASN A 445 9.48 7.72 -2.86
C ASN A 445 10.94 7.22 -2.82
N PHE A 446 11.71 7.53 -1.77
CA PHE A 446 13.14 7.21 -1.69
C PHE A 446 13.60 6.60 -0.37
N ALA A 447 12.70 5.90 0.31
CA ALA A 447 13.00 5.27 1.59
C ALA A 447 14.27 4.42 1.60
N VAL A 448 15.25 4.80 2.43
CA VAL A 448 16.55 4.10 2.52
C VAL A 448 16.55 2.91 3.47
N ASN A 449 15.51 2.78 4.32
CA ASN A 449 15.35 1.65 5.23
C ASN A 449 13.90 1.14 5.24
N GLN A 450 13.73 -0.15 4.96
CA GLN A 450 12.44 -0.83 4.88
C GLN A 450 11.66 -0.83 6.22
N GLY A 451 12.35 -0.91 7.36
CA GLY A 451 11.74 -1.10 8.68
C GLY A 451 11.35 0.19 9.40
N HIS A 452 11.56 1.36 8.80
CA HIS A 452 11.46 2.65 9.51
C HIS A 452 10.22 3.47 9.16
N ARG A 453 9.44 3.04 8.18
CA ARG A 453 8.25 3.74 7.68
C ARG A 453 7.17 2.73 7.24
N PRO A 454 5.94 3.16 6.95
CA PRO A 454 4.94 2.29 6.34
C PRO A 454 5.40 1.76 4.98
N HIS A 455 5.14 0.48 4.68
CA HIS A 455 5.28 -0.04 3.32
C HIS A 455 4.26 0.59 2.37
N MET A 456 3.09 0.94 2.91
CA MET A 456 2.00 1.58 2.19
C MET A 456 1.32 2.66 3.02
N GLU A 457 0.82 3.67 2.33
CA GLU A 457 -0.06 4.69 2.89
C GLU A 457 -1.33 4.76 2.02
N MET A 458 -2.46 4.32 2.57
CA MET A 458 -3.75 4.07 1.88
C MET A 458 -4.85 4.98 2.46
N ASP A 459 -6.03 5.02 1.83
CA ASP A 459 -7.20 5.83 2.27
C ASP A 459 -6.87 7.30 2.51
N VAL A 460 -6.05 7.90 1.64
CA VAL A 460 -5.51 9.25 1.87
C VAL A 460 -6.61 10.28 1.70
N ARG A 461 -6.84 11.13 2.71
CA ARG A 461 -7.84 12.20 2.68
C ARG A 461 -7.30 13.50 3.26
N ALA A 462 -7.67 14.63 2.63
CA ALA A 462 -7.33 15.95 3.14
C ALA A 462 -8.06 16.23 4.46
N ILE A 463 -7.36 16.85 5.42
CA ILE A 463 -7.91 17.16 6.74
C ILE A 463 -8.60 18.54 6.68
N PRO A 464 -9.88 18.68 7.08
CA PRO A 464 -10.57 19.97 7.05
C PRO A 464 -9.81 21.08 7.80
N GLY A 465 -9.69 22.26 7.16
CA GLY A 465 -9.00 23.41 7.75
C GLY A 465 -7.48 23.27 7.87
N SER A 466 -6.88 22.31 7.16
CA SER A 466 -5.44 22.02 7.19
C SER A 466 -4.90 21.71 5.80
N HIS A 467 -3.58 21.88 5.62
CA HIS A 467 -2.84 21.43 4.43
C HIS A 467 -2.34 19.97 4.54
N LYS A 468 -2.65 19.28 5.65
CA LYS A 468 -2.22 17.92 5.93
C LYS A 468 -3.23 16.89 5.46
N TYR A 469 -2.77 15.65 5.33
CA TYR A 469 -3.58 14.49 5.00
C TYR A 469 -3.59 13.49 6.15
N VAL A 470 -4.69 12.75 6.30
CA VAL A 470 -4.72 11.51 7.06
C VAL A 470 -4.56 10.33 6.11
N ALA A 471 -3.88 9.27 6.55
CA ALA A 471 -3.77 8.01 5.81
C ALA A 471 -3.72 6.79 6.75
N THR A 472 -4.10 5.64 6.21
CA THR A 472 -3.91 4.32 6.84
C THR A 472 -2.54 3.77 6.44
N ALA A 473 -1.63 3.61 7.40
CA ALA A 473 -0.37 2.92 7.18
C ALA A 473 -0.61 1.39 7.13
N ALA A 474 -0.49 0.80 5.95
CA ALA A 474 -0.76 -0.61 5.67
C ALA A 474 0.51 -1.38 5.27
N GLY A 475 0.42 -2.71 5.34
CA GLY A 475 1.47 -3.61 4.84
C GLY A 475 1.27 -3.92 3.36
N HIS A 476 2.34 -4.27 2.64
CA HIS A 476 2.27 -4.72 1.25
C HIS A 476 1.51 -6.06 1.16
N HIS A 477 1.82 -7.00 2.06
CA HIS A 477 1.09 -8.26 2.17
C HIS A 477 -0.03 -8.18 3.20
N GLY A 478 -1.17 -7.64 2.81
CA GLY A 478 -2.31 -7.45 3.70
C GLY A 478 -3.49 -6.75 3.05
N GLN A 479 -4.40 -6.24 3.85
CA GLN A 479 -5.48 -5.37 3.40
C GLN A 479 -5.17 -3.93 3.81
N ALA A 480 -5.97 -2.96 3.38
CA ALA A 480 -5.77 -1.54 3.69
C ALA A 480 -6.12 -1.18 5.16
N TYR A 481 -5.46 -1.83 6.12
CA TYR A 481 -5.67 -1.65 7.55
C TYR A 481 -4.32 -1.69 8.29
N GLY A 482 -4.22 -0.89 9.35
CA GLY A 482 -3.00 -0.78 10.15
C GLY A 482 -3.09 0.35 11.15
N SER A 483 -2.05 1.16 11.28
CA SER A 483 -2.06 2.37 12.13
C SER A 483 -2.47 3.59 11.33
N ILE A 484 -3.02 4.61 11.97
CA ILE A 484 -3.30 5.90 11.32
C ILE A 484 -2.08 6.82 11.40
N VAL A 485 -1.78 7.50 10.29
CA VAL A 485 -0.71 8.50 10.17
C VAL A 485 -1.25 9.82 9.62
N ILE A 486 -0.54 10.90 9.94
CA ILE A 486 -0.75 12.23 9.36
C ILE A 486 0.44 12.54 8.45
N VAL A 487 0.15 13.00 7.23
CA VAL A 487 1.15 13.39 6.22
C VAL A 487 1.11 14.91 6.06
N ASP A 488 2.27 15.56 6.24
CA ASP A 488 2.46 16.99 6.02
C ASP A 488 3.37 17.22 4.80
N PRO A 489 2.81 17.55 3.62
CA PRO A 489 3.59 17.75 2.40
C PRO A 489 4.46 19.01 2.43
N LYS A 490 4.27 19.91 3.39
CA LYS A 490 5.12 21.11 3.54
C LYS A 490 6.42 20.83 4.28
N GLN A 491 6.53 19.67 4.93
CA GLN A 491 7.79 19.25 5.54
C GLN A 491 8.75 18.71 4.47
N PRO A 492 10.06 19.00 4.56
CA PRO A 492 11.06 18.33 3.75
C PRO A 492 10.98 16.81 3.89
N ASP A 493 11.10 16.11 2.76
CA ASP A 493 11.16 14.65 2.72
C ASP A 493 12.60 14.20 3.03
N ASP A 494 12.80 13.63 4.22
CA ASP A 494 14.08 13.09 4.69
C ASP A 494 14.29 11.62 4.29
N ASP A 495 13.46 11.11 3.38
CA ASP A 495 13.38 9.69 3.02
C ASP A 495 13.00 8.76 4.19
N ALA A 496 12.57 9.33 5.32
CA ALA A 496 12.16 8.60 6.50
C ALA A 496 10.75 9.03 6.94
N MET A 497 10.63 9.66 8.10
CA MET A 497 9.34 9.98 8.73
C MET A 497 9.21 11.47 9.02
N GLN A 498 10.04 12.35 8.46
CA GLN A 498 9.89 13.79 8.67
C GLN A 498 8.50 14.30 8.22
N PRO A 499 8.01 13.97 7.01
CA PRO A 499 6.67 14.38 6.58
C PRO A 499 5.55 13.50 7.14
N VAL A 500 5.85 12.44 7.89
CA VAL A 500 4.84 11.47 8.36
C VAL A 500 4.87 11.34 9.88
N LYS A 501 3.73 11.58 10.54
CA LYS A 501 3.59 11.42 11.99
C LYS A 501 2.57 10.33 12.33
N ARG A 502 2.83 9.58 13.39
CA ARG A 502 1.94 8.53 13.90
C ARG A 502 0.81 9.16 14.70
N PHE A 503 -0.40 9.06 14.19
CA PHE A 503 -1.61 9.44 14.92
C PHE A 503 -1.98 8.41 15.99
N THR A 504 -1.77 7.12 15.68
CA THR A 504 -1.95 5.99 16.62
C THR A 504 -0.62 5.27 16.88
N PRO A 505 0.34 5.88 17.63
CA PRO A 505 1.69 5.35 17.79
C PRO A 505 1.76 4.05 18.61
N GLU A 506 0.69 3.69 19.32
CA GLU A 506 0.61 2.43 20.07
C GLU A 506 0.68 1.20 19.15
N ILE A 507 0.30 1.38 17.88
CA ILE A 507 0.31 0.34 16.86
C ILE A 507 1.54 0.49 15.98
N ARG A 508 2.29 -0.60 15.85
CA ARG A 508 3.40 -0.72 14.90
C ARG A 508 2.88 -0.73 13.48
N PHE A 509 3.68 -0.27 12.52
CA PHE A 509 3.34 -0.41 11.11
C PHE A 509 3.26 -1.90 10.73
N PRO A 510 2.20 -2.32 10.00
CA PRO A 510 2.13 -3.68 9.48
C PRO A 510 3.30 -3.97 8.54
N GLU A 511 3.80 -5.20 8.60
CA GLU A 511 4.95 -5.72 7.84
C GLU A 511 6.31 -5.05 8.15
N SER A 512 6.46 -3.74 8.00
CA SER A 512 7.74 -3.05 8.23
C SER A 512 8.21 -3.12 9.69
N GLU A 513 7.27 -3.15 10.65
CA GLU A 513 7.56 -3.27 12.08
C GLU A 513 6.87 -4.49 12.73
N GLY A 514 6.27 -5.37 11.91
CA GLY A 514 5.50 -6.52 12.38
C GLY A 514 4.20 -6.16 13.11
N GLY A 515 3.60 -5.01 12.76
CA GLY A 515 2.34 -4.52 13.29
C GLY A 515 1.09 -5.31 12.90
N ARG A 516 -0.07 -4.83 13.35
CA ARG A 516 -1.38 -5.48 13.18
C ARG A 516 -2.38 -4.58 12.45
N HIS A 517 -3.35 -5.19 11.77
CA HIS A 517 -4.41 -4.53 11.01
C HIS A 517 -5.57 -4.11 11.92
N VAL A 518 -5.36 -3.08 12.75
CA VAL A 518 -6.29 -2.72 13.84
C VAL A 518 -7.09 -1.43 13.60
N TYR A 519 -6.67 -0.54 12.68
CA TYR A 519 -7.45 0.60 12.20
C TYR A 519 -7.57 0.62 10.68
N GLY A 520 -8.48 1.43 10.16
CA GLY A 520 -8.57 1.78 8.74
C GLY A 520 -9.63 2.85 8.49
N THR A 521 -9.79 3.22 7.22
CA THR A 521 -10.87 4.08 6.70
C THR A 521 -11.14 5.31 7.56
N ALA A 522 -10.10 6.10 7.85
CA ALA A 522 -10.24 7.30 8.67
C ALA A 522 -10.95 8.43 7.91
N TRP A 523 -11.94 9.04 8.53
CA TRP A 523 -12.58 10.27 8.09
C TRP A 523 -12.22 11.42 9.03
N PRO A 524 -11.43 12.41 8.57
CA PRO A 524 -10.97 13.51 9.41
C PRO A 524 -12.10 14.51 9.71
N LEU A 525 -12.25 14.88 10.98
CA LEU A 525 -13.09 16.02 11.41
C LEU A 525 -12.24 17.27 11.65
N SER A 526 -10.98 17.06 12.08
CA SER A 526 -9.92 18.06 12.22
C SER A 526 -8.57 17.33 12.31
N GLU A 527 -7.46 18.06 12.48
CA GLU A 527 -6.15 17.45 12.73
C GLU A 527 -6.12 16.57 14.00
N GLU A 528 -6.99 16.82 14.96
CA GLU A 528 -6.96 16.17 16.28
C GLU A 528 -8.04 15.09 16.43
N PHE A 529 -9.08 15.07 15.58
CA PHE A 529 -10.27 14.22 15.74
C PHE A 529 -10.67 13.57 14.43
N HIS A 530 -10.82 12.24 14.45
CA HIS A 530 -11.19 11.44 13.29
C HIS A 530 -12.28 10.44 13.66
N LEU A 531 -13.20 10.18 12.73
CA LEU A 531 -13.95 8.93 12.74
C LEU A 531 -13.06 7.87 12.09
N CYS A 532 -12.99 6.66 12.62
CA CYS A 532 -12.29 5.56 11.95
C CYS A 532 -12.86 4.22 12.40
N VAL A 533 -12.41 3.14 11.75
CA VAL A 533 -12.69 1.81 12.26
C VAL A 533 -11.58 1.34 13.19
N TYR A 534 -11.98 0.59 14.22
CA TYR A 534 -11.03 -0.03 15.15
C TYR A 534 -11.52 -1.40 15.63
N ASP A 535 -10.58 -2.34 15.71
CA ASP A 535 -10.76 -3.59 16.47
C ASP A 535 -9.51 -3.93 17.30
N ALA A 536 -9.63 -3.77 18.63
CA ALA A 536 -8.55 -4.03 19.58
C ALA A 536 -8.06 -5.49 19.57
N GLN A 537 -8.92 -6.41 19.15
CA GLN A 537 -8.64 -7.84 19.05
C GLN A 537 -8.34 -8.29 17.61
N ALA A 538 -8.15 -7.36 16.66
CA ALA A 538 -7.66 -7.73 15.34
C ALA A 538 -6.26 -8.33 15.51
N ASN A 539 -6.22 -9.65 15.45
CA ASN A 539 -5.09 -10.43 15.96
C ASN A 539 -4.06 -10.80 14.90
N ALA A 540 -4.37 -10.64 13.62
CA ALA A 540 -3.48 -11.16 12.60
C ALA A 540 -2.53 -10.09 12.05
N ARG A 541 -1.30 -10.54 11.76
CA ARG A 541 -0.37 -9.87 10.83
C ARG A 541 -0.92 -9.86 9.39
N ARG A 542 -1.93 -10.71 9.11
CA ARG A 542 -2.57 -10.97 7.81
C ARG A 542 -4.02 -11.45 8.07
N GLY A 543 -5.04 -10.64 7.74
CA GLY A 543 -6.47 -10.98 7.90
C GLY A 543 -7.16 -10.47 9.18
N ILE A 544 -8.44 -10.12 9.09
CA ILE A 544 -9.21 -9.50 10.18
C ILE A 544 -10.29 -10.47 10.67
N ARG A 545 -10.56 -10.51 11.98
CA ARG A 545 -11.80 -11.09 12.51
C ARG A 545 -12.93 -10.08 12.24
N ASN A 546 -14.02 -10.50 11.59
CA ASN A 546 -15.22 -9.71 11.22
C ASN A 546 -15.84 -8.83 12.33
N ARG A 547 -15.13 -7.81 12.82
CA ARG A 547 -15.45 -7.12 14.08
C ARG A 547 -15.04 -5.66 14.10
N PHE A 548 -14.74 -5.02 12.96
CA PHE A 548 -14.50 -3.58 12.97
C PHE A 548 -15.75 -2.82 13.41
N GLY A 549 -15.57 -1.91 14.36
CA GLY A 549 -16.60 -0.96 14.79
C GLY A 549 -16.19 0.47 14.47
N ILE A 550 -17.17 1.34 14.35
CA ILE A 550 -16.98 2.78 14.12
C ILE A 550 -16.62 3.45 15.44
N HIS A 551 -15.53 4.20 15.46
CA HIS A 551 -15.02 4.90 16.64
C HIS A 551 -14.75 6.36 16.33
N LEU A 552 -14.92 7.22 17.35
CA LEU A 552 -14.26 8.51 17.43
C LEU A 552 -12.89 8.31 18.05
N VAL A 553 -11.83 8.72 17.36
CA VAL A 553 -10.44 8.62 17.82
C VAL A 553 -9.79 10.00 17.78
N ASP A 554 -9.02 10.31 18.83
CA ASP A 554 -8.29 11.57 18.93
C ASP A 554 -6.77 11.40 18.93
N ALA A 555 -6.07 12.51 18.66
CA ALA A 555 -4.61 12.59 18.67
C ALA A 555 -3.99 12.30 20.04
N PHE A 556 -4.76 12.37 21.12
CA PHE A 556 -4.30 12.17 22.50
C PHE A 556 -4.28 10.70 22.89
N GLY A 557 -4.85 9.82 22.05
CA GLY A 557 -4.89 8.38 22.25
C GLY A 557 -6.20 7.85 22.83
N ASN A 558 -7.25 8.69 22.95
CA ASN A 558 -8.60 8.25 23.34
C ASN A 558 -9.36 7.66 22.17
N LYS A 559 -10.28 6.73 22.48
CA LYS A 559 -11.10 5.99 21.53
C LYS A 559 -12.48 5.75 22.12
N VAL A 560 -13.52 6.16 21.43
CA VAL A 560 -14.90 5.99 21.85
C VAL A 560 -15.67 5.23 20.78
N LEU A 561 -16.14 4.03 21.12
CA LEU A 561 -16.99 3.21 20.26
C LEU A 561 -18.32 3.92 20.02
N LEU A 562 -18.69 4.14 18.76
CA LEU A 562 -19.99 4.69 18.38
C LEU A 562 -20.98 3.57 18.04
N TYR A 563 -20.55 2.62 17.21
CA TYR A 563 -21.38 1.49 16.80
C TYR A 563 -20.53 0.31 16.37
N ARG A 564 -21.00 -0.91 16.69
CA ARG A 564 -20.41 -2.16 16.20
C ARG A 564 -21.54 -3.16 15.97
N ASP A 565 -21.47 -3.84 14.84
CA ASP A 565 -22.23 -5.06 14.61
C ASP A 565 -21.35 -6.25 15.02
N PRO A 566 -21.81 -7.13 15.93
CA PRO A 566 -21.01 -8.27 16.38
C PRO A 566 -20.83 -9.34 15.30
N LYS A 567 -21.60 -9.32 14.21
CA LYS A 567 -21.59 -10.35 13.15
C LYS A 567 -20.78 -9.97 11.92
N ILE A 568 -20.59 -8.67 11.67
CA ILE A 568 -19.99 -8.16 10.44
C ILE A 568 -19.29 -6.83 10.67
N SER A 569 -18.17 -6.60 9.98
CA SER A 569 -17.41 -5.36 10.11
C SER A 569 -18.19 -4.16 9.56
N CYS A 570 -18.20 -3.07 10.32
CA CYS A 570 -18.71 -1.76 9.91
C CYS A 570 -17.52 -0.91 9.45
N LEU A 571 -17.54 -0.41 8.20
CA LEU A 571 -16.40 0.24 7.55
C LEU A 571 -16.76 1.58 6.91
N SER A 572 -15.75 2.42 6.70
CA SER A 572 -15.85 3.70 6.00
C SER A 572 -16.92 4.65 6.55
N PRO A 573 -16.82 5.09 7.82
CA PRO A 573 -17.77 6.03 8.40
C PRO A 573 -17.66 7.41 7.75
N ILE A 574 -18.76 7.92 7.20
CA ILE A 574 -18.88 9.21 6.54
C ILE A 574 -20.00 10.01 7.21
N PRO A 575 -19.76 11.21 7.76
CA PRO A 575 -20.84 12.09 8.23
C PRO A 575 -21.82 12.38 7.09
N LEU A 576 -23.09 12.04 7.27
CA LEU A 576 -24.13 12.22 6.25
C LEU A 576 -24.67 13.65 6.28
N ARG A 577 -23.91 14.57 5.70
CA ARG A 577 -24.22 16.01 5.63
C ARG A 577 -23.58 16.67 4.41
N PRO A 578 -24.04 17.87 4.01
CA PRO A 578 -23.34 18.69 3.04
C PRO A 578 -21.92 19.08 3.51
N ARG A 579 -21.02 19.28 2.56
CA ARG A 579 -19.63 19.75 2.72
C ARG A 579 -19.28 20.75 1.63
N GLY A 580 -18.28 21.59 1.89
CA GLY A 580 -17.78 22.54 0.89
C GLY A 580 -17.24 21.84 -0.35
N VAL A 581 -17.56 22.38 -1.53
CA VAL A 581 -17.00 21.93 -2.81
C VAL A 581 -15.63 22.60 -2.99
N PRO A 582 -14.54 21.84 -3.20
CA PRO A 582 -13.23 22.40 -3.53
C PRO A 582 -13.28 23.21 -4.84
N PRO A 583 -12.28 24.06 -5.11
CA PRO A 583 -12.19 24.79 -6.37
C PRO A 583 -12.20 23.87 -7.59
N VAL A 584 -12.86 24.32 -8.66
CA VAL A 584 -12.76 23.66 -9.98
C VAL A 584 -11.50 24.16 -10.67
N LEU A 585 -10.53 23.26 -10.86
CA LEU A 585 -9.32 23.59 -11.60
C LEU A 585 -9.58 23.65 -13.12
N PRO A 586 -8.84 24.48 -13.87
CA PRO A 586 -8.96 24.53 -15.33
C PRO A 586 -8.70 23.17 -15.97
N HIS A 587 -9.63 22.73 -16.80
CA HIS A 587 -9.49 21.53 -17.63
C HIS A 587 -8.73 21.89 -18.91
N VAL A 588 -7.56 21.29 -19.10
CA VAL A 588 -6.65 21.64 -20.21
C VAL A 588 -6.61 20.52 -21.25
N THR A 589 -6.76 19.26 -20.84
CA THR A 589 -6.75 18.14 -21.79
C THR A 589 -7.94 18.16 -22.75
N LEU A 590 -7.81 17.46 -23.87
CA LEU A 590 -8.87 17.29 -24.86
C LEU A 590 -9.83 16.12 -24.55
N VAL A 591 -9.58 15.39 -23.47
CA VAL A 591 -10.33 14.20 -23.06
C VAL A 591 -11.02 14.44 -21.72
N GLY A 592 -12.17 13.79 -21.50
CA GLY A 592 -12.87 13.84 -20.21
C GLY A 592 -13.37 15.23 -19.80
N ARG A 593 -13.65 16.11 -20.77
CA ARG A 593 -14.14 17.47 -20.51
C ARG A 593 -15.55 17.42 -19.91
N PRO A 594 -15.85 18.19 -18.85
CA PRO A 594 -17.19 18.25 -18.29
C PRO A 594 -18.22 18.68 -19.33
N GLY A 595 -19.28 17.87 -19.50
CA GLY A 595 -20.38 18.16 -20.41
C GLY A 595 -20.06 18.10 -21.91
N GLN A 596 -18.87 17.62 -22.30
CA GLN A 596 -18.47 17.46 -23.70
C GLN A 596 -18.03 16.00 -23.94
N PRO A 597 -18.50 15.34 -25.00
CA PRO A 597 -18.04 13.99 -25.32
C PRO A 597 -16.56 14.02 -25.70
N THR A 598 -15.80 13.02 -25.24
CA THR A 598 -14.40 12.87 -25.66
C THR A 598 -14.32 12.59 -27.17
N PRO A 599 -13.49 13.32 -27.92
CA PRO A 599 -13.28 13.05 -29.33
C PRO A 599 -12.75 11.63 -29.59
N PRO A 600 -13.08 11.02 -30.73
CA PRO A 600 -12.47 9.77 -31.17
C PRO A 600 -10.93 9.84 -31.18
N LYS A 601 -10.26 8.73 -30.82
CA LYS A 601 -8.79 8.69 -30.64
C LYS A 601 -8.01 9.10 -31.90
N ASP A 602 -8.55 8.85 -33.09
CA ASP A 602 -7.96 9.23 -34.38
C ASP A 602 -8.02 10.74 -34.68
N GLN A 603 -8.85 11.50 -33.94
CA GLN A 603 -8.96 12.95 -34.03
C GLN A 603 -8.12 13.68 -32.97
N LEU A 604 -7.57 12.95 -32.00
CA LEU A 604 -6.73 13.52 -30.95
C LEU A 604 -5.27 13.65 -31.42
N PRO A 605 -4.55 14.70 -30.98
CA PRO A 605 -3.10 14.79 -31.17
C PRO A 605 -2.40 13.53 -30.67
N ARG A 606 -1.45 13.02 -31.47
CA ARG A 606 -0.63 11.85 -31.10
C ARG A 606 0.54 12.20 -30.18
N THR A 607 0.89 13.49 -30.13
CA THR A 607 1.95 14.02 -29.28
C THR A 607 1.44 15.23 -28.50
N SER A 608 2.07 15.49 -27.37
CA SER A 608 1.94 16.71 -26.58
C SER A 608 3.32 17.26 -26.20
N ARG A 609 3.38 18.41 -25.54
CA ARG A 609 4.63 19.13 -25.32
C ARG A 609 5.17 18.92 -23.92
N VAL A 610 6.49 18.78 -23.80
CA VAL A 610 7.20 18.71 -22.53
C VAL A 610 8.33 19.75 -22.52
N GLY A 611 8.41 20.50 -21.42
CA GLY A 611 9.50 21.44 -21.16
C GLY A 611 10.23 21.13 -19.86
N VAL A 612 11.55 21.27 -19.88
CA VAL A 612 12.40 21.28 -18.69
C VAL A 612 13.05 22.65 -18.62
N VAL A 613 12.86 23.37 -17.53
CA VAL A 613 13.40 24.72 -17.34
C VAL A 613 14.91 24.67 -17.21
N ASN A 614 15.43 23.87 -16.27
CA ASN A 614 16.87 23.68 -16.10
C ASN A 614 17.18 22.29 -15.53
N VAL A 615 17.81 21.42 -16.32
CA VAL A 615 18.19 20.07 -15.88
C VAL A 615 19.14 20.06 -14.69
N TYR A 616 19.87 21.15 -14.42
CA TYR A 616 20.82 21.22 -13.31
C TYR A 616 20.16 21.48 -11.95
N GLU A 617 18.90 21.92 -11.93
CA GLU A 617 18.11 22.04 -10.71
C GLU A 617 17.71 20.63 -10.23
N GLY A 618 18.25 20.18 -9.11
CA GLY A 618 17.96 18.85 -8.56
C GLY A 618 18.38 18.71 -7.10
N LEU A 619 17.87 17.69 -6.42
CA LEU A 619 18.11 17.41 -5.00
C LEU A 619 19.56 17.01 -4.69
N LEU A 620 20.29 16.45 -5.65
CA LEU A 620 21.67 15.98 -5.47
C LEU A 620 22.62 16.78 -6.38
N PRO A 621 23.85 17.07 -5.91
CA PRO A 621 24.82 17.79 -6.73
C PRO A 621 25.25 16.96 -7.94
N TRP A 622 25.45 17.64 -9.06
CA TRP A 622 26.04 17.07 -10.27
C TRP A 622 27.55 16.86 -10.09
N PRO A 623 28.17 15.86 -10.75
CA PRO A 623 29.62 15.76 -10.78
C PRO A 623 30.24 17.01 -11.40
N GLU A 624 31.39 17.44 -10.89
CA GLU A 624 32.08 18.64 -11.36
C GLU A 624 32.34 18.59 -12.88
N GLY A 625 32.13 19.72 -13.56
CA GLY A 625 32.31 19.85 -15.00
C GLY A 625 31.30 19.07 -15.86
N THR A 626 30.25 18.48 -15.26
CA THR A 626 29.22 17.78 -16.03
C THR A 626 28.48 18.75 -16.95
N ARG A 627 28.46 18.42 -18.24
CA ARG A 627 27.63 19.08 -19.25
C ARG A 627 26.62 18.10 -19.82
N ILE A 628 25.34 18.38 -19.63
CA ILE A 628 24.23 17.63 -20.22
C ILE A 628 24.00 18.13 -21.65
N ALA A 629 23.98 17.21 -22.61
CA ALA A 629 23.83 17.48 -24.03
C ALA A 629 22.45 17.08 -24.56
N SER A 630 21.82 16.07 -23.95
CA SER A 630 20.50 15.59 -24.36
C SER A 630 19.76 14.88 -23.23
N LEU A 631 18.45 14.72 -23.39
CA LEU A 631 17.64 13.80 -22.61
C LEU A 631 17.33 12.56 -23.43
N ARG A 632 17.52 11.38 -22.85
CA ARG A 632 16.98 10.11 -23.39
C ARG A 632 15.58 9.90 -22.85
N ILE A 633 14.65 9.55 -23.74
CA ILE A 633 13.28 9.23 -23.40
C ILE A 633 13.11 7.71 -23.46
N VAL A 634 12.80 7.09 -22.33
CA VAL A 634 12.61 5.64 -22.22
C VAL A 634 11.17 5.35 -21.81
N GLN A 635 10.47 4.59 -22.63
CA GLN A 635 9.13 4.09 -22.31
C GLN A 635 9.21 2.88 -21.39
N VAL A 636 8.40 2.90 -20.33
CA VAL A 636 8.14 1.76 -19.45
C VAL A 636 6.98 0.98 -20.03
N LEU A 637 7.15 -0.30 -20.34
CA LEU A 637 6.07 -1.08 -20.93
C LEU A 637 5.19 -1.72 -19.86
N PRO A 638 3.86 -1.54 -19.91
CA PRO A 638 2.92 -2.31 -19.11
C PRO A 638 3.11 -3.80 -19.37
N LYS A 639 3.08 -4.60 -18.29
CA LYS A 639 3.25 -6.05 -18.39
C LYS A 639 2.01 -6.70 -18.99
N THR A 640 2.19 -7.52 -20.03
CA THR A 640 1.09 -8.16 -20.77
C THR A 640 0.80 -9.60 -20.34
N THR A 641 1.71 -10.20 -19.57
CA THR A 641 1.56 -11.58 -19.07
C THR A 641 1.19 -11.59 -17.59
N PRO A 642 0.45 -12.59 -17.09
CA PRO A 642 -0.11 -12.54 -15.73
C PRO A 642 0.88 -12.86 -14.61
N HIS A 643 1.92 -13.67 -14.87
CA HIS A 643 2.81 -14.17 -13.81
C HIS A 643 4.14 -13.42 -13.79
N ALA A 644 4.64 -13.12 -12.58
CA ALA A 644 5.96 -12.56 -12.35
C ALA A 644 7.05 -13.39 -13.04
N ASP A 645 8.07 -12.70 -13.58
CA ASP A 645 9.23 -13.32 -14.21
C ASP A 645 8.89 -14.32 -15.36
N ASN A 646 7.69 -14.24 -15.95
CA ASN A 646 7.26 -15.08 -17.05
C ASN A 646 6.73 -14.25 -18.25
N PRO A 647 7.54 -14.03 -19.30
CA PRO A 647 8.94 -14.39 -19.39
C PRO A 647 9.81 -13.49 -18.52
N ARG A 648 11.00 -14.00 -18.18
CA ARG A 648 12.00 -13.21 -17.48
C ARG A 648 12.72 -12.31 -18.49
N VAL A 649 12.54 -11.00 -18.37
CA VAL A 649 13.09 -10.02 -19.32
C VAL A 649 14.58 -9.73 -19.13
N GLY A 650 15.14 -10.03 -17.95
CA GLY A 650 16.55 -9.87 -17.65
C GLY A 650 16.93 -10.48 -16.30
N TYR A 651 18.16 -10.21 -15.82
CA TYR A 651 18.59 -10.77 -14.53
C TYR A 651 17.84 -10.19 -13.34
N GLY A 652 17.48 -8.90 -13.38
CA GLY A 652 16.60 -8.31 -12.37
C GLY A 652 15.24 -9.00 -12.37
N ARG A 653 14.82 -9.48 -11.20
CA ARG A 653 13.46 -10.02 -11.02
C ARG A 653 12.44 -8.89 -11.08
N GLN A 654 11.23 -9.22 -11.54
CA GLN A 654 10.05 -8.33 -11.53
C GLN A 654 10.26 -7.01 -12.28
N LYS A 655 11.15 -6.97 -13.27
CA LYS A 655 11.46 -5.76 -14.04
C LYS A 655 10.42 -5.43 -15.12
N ASN A 656 10.41 -4.16 -15.50
CA ASN A 656 9.71 -3.69 -16.68
C ASN A 656 10.50 -3.99 -17.95
N ALA A 657 9.81 -4.47 -18.98
CA ALA A 657 10.31 -4.32 -20.35
C ALA A 657 10.27 -2.82 -20.69
N ARG A 658 11.17 -2.38 -21.56
CA ARG A 658 11.32 -0.95 -21.90
C ARG A 658 11.68 -0.77 -23.37
N LYS A 659 11.54 0.47 -23.85
CA LYS A 659 11.98 0.90 -25.18
C LYS A 659 12.59 2.29 -25.10
N VAL A 660 13.64 2.53 -25.88
CA VAL A 660 14.24 3.87 -25.98
C VAL A 660 13.60 4.59 -27.15
N LEU A 661 12.72 5.56 -26.88
CA LEU A 661 12.04 6.31 -27.94
C LEU A 661 13.04 7.16 -28.73
N GLY A 662 14.08 7.63 -28.06
CA GLY A 662 15.15 8.41 -28.68
C GLY A 662 15.71 9.47 -27.74
N THR A 663 16.33 10.49 -28.33
CA THR A 663 16.90 11.63 -27.60
C THR A 663 16.36 12.97 -28.10
N VAL A 664 16.40 13.95 -27.21
CA VAL A 664 16.06 15.36 -27.48
C VAL A 664 17.17 16.26 -26.94
N PRO A 665 17.50 17.39 -27.60
CA PRO A 665 18.61 18.23 -27.20
C PRO A 665 18.33 18.98 -25.88
N VAL A 666 19.40 19.18 -25.11
CA VAL A 666 19.43 20.11 -23.97
C VAL A 666 20.30 21.31 -24.36
N GLU A 667 19.77 22.50 -24.17
CA GLU A 667 20.45 23.75 -24.51
C GLU A 667 21.57 24.08 -23.51
N ALA A 668 22.39 25.07 -23.83
CA ALA A 668 23.53 25.46 -23.00
C ALA A 668 23.14 25.95 -21.59
N ASP A 669 21.93 26.48 -21.42
CA ASP A 669 21.37 26.91 -20.14
C ASP A 669 20.72 25.76 -19.34
N GLY A 670 20.79 24.52 -19.86
CA GLY A 670 20.18 23.34 -19.24
C GLY A 670 18.72 23.13 -19.58
N SER A 671 18.12 23.95 -20.45
CA SER A 671 16.70 23.84 -20.81
C SER A 671 16.44 22.81 -21.91
N ALA A 672 15.25 22.20 -21.91
CA ALA A 672 14.79 21.28 -22.96
C ALA A 672 13.32 21.56 -23.32
N TRP A 673 12.97 21.37 -24.60
CA TRP A 673 11.62 21.60 -25.12
C TRP A 673 11.35 20.67 -26.31
N PHE A 674 10.38 19.76 -26.17
CA PHE A 674 10.18 18.66 -27.11
C PHE A 674 8.74 18.12 -27.14
N GLU A 675 8.43 17.35 -28.18
CA GLU A 675 7.19 16.58 -28.29
C GLU A 675 7.33 15.18 -27.69
N LEU A 676 6.30 14.73 -26.99
CA LEU A 676 6.21 13.41 -26.37
C LEU A 676 4.90 12.73 -26.80
N PRO A 677 4.91 11.42 -27.11
CA PRO A 677 3.69 10.68 -27.39
C PRO A 677 2.68 10.73 -26.23
N VAL A 678 1.39 10.88 -26.56
CA VAL A 678 0.31 10.91 -25.56
C VAL A 678 0.04 9.54 -24.98
N ASP A 679 -0.34 9.47 -23.71
CA ASP A 679 -0.69 8.24 -22.98
C ASP A 679 0.42 7.18 -22.95
N VAL A 680 1.68 7.60 -23.13
CA VAL A 680 2.86 6.72 -23.08
C VAL A 680 3.64 6.98 -21.79
N PRO A 681 3.70 6.00 -20.85
CA PRO A 681 4.48 6.14 -19.63
C PRO A 681 5.99 6.10 -19.94
N VAL A 682 6.67 7.21 -19.68
CA VAL A 682 8.10 7.39 -19.95
C VAL A 682 8.86 7.88 -18.72
N TYR A 683 10.16 7.67 -18.73
CA TYR A 683 11.10 8.33 -17.83
C TYR A 683 12.25 8.95 -18.62
N PHE A 684 12.90 9.94 -18.03
CA PHE A 684 14.01 10.66 -18.65
C PHE A 684 15.37 10.26 -18.05
N GLN A 685 16.40 10.23 -18.89
CA GLN A 685 17.80 10.17 -18.47
C GLN A 685 18.55 11.40 -18.98
N ALA A 686 19.27 12.10 -18.10
CA ALA A 686 20.14 13.20 -18.48
C ALA A 686 21.46 12.63 -19.02
N LEU A 687 21.78 12.91 -20.28
CA LEU A 687 22.96 12.40 -20.97
C LEU A 687 24.05 13.46 -21.09
N ASP A 688 25.28 13.07 -20.83
CA ASP A 688 26.45 13.91 -21.12
C ASP A 688 26.78 13.99 -22.62
N GLN A 689 27.88 14.68 -22.94
CA GLN A 689 28.37 14.84 -24.31
C GLN A 689 28.83 13.52 -24.96
N GLN A 690 29.08 12.47 -24.16
CA GLN A 690 29.45 11.13 -24.64
C GLN A 690 28.23 10.21 -24.77
N GLY A 691 27.02 10.70 -24.46
CA GLY A 691 25.77 9.93 -24.54
C GLY A 691 25.53 9.00 -23.35
N LEU A 692 26.28 9.15 -22.26
CA LEU A 692 26.12 8.31 -21.06
C LEU A 692 25.12 8.92 -20.10
N ALA A 693 24.27 8.09 -19.51
CA ALA A 693 23.36 8.53 -18.46
C ALA A 693 24.13 8.97 -17.22
N VAL A 694 23.97 10.25 -16.86
CA VAL A 694 24.50 10.80 -15.60
C VAL A 694 23.49 10.59 -14.47
N GLN A 695 22.20 10.81 -14.74
CA GLN A 695 21.10 10.61 -13.79
C GLN A 695 19.88 10.03 -14.53
N SER A 696 19.11 9.19 -13.85
CA SER A 696 17.89 8.59 -14.39
C SER A 696 16.73 8.80 -13.43
N MET A 697 15.58 9.18 -13.97
CA MET A 697 14.32 9.02 -13.25
C MET A 697 14.10 7.54 -12.90
N ARG A 698 13.44 7.28 -11.78
CA ARG A 698 13.06 5.94 -11.28
C ARG A 698 11.57 5.84 -10.99
N SER A 699 10.81 6.42 -11.88
CA SER A 699 9.35 6.55 -11.90
C SER A 699 8.98 6.89 -13.34
N ASP A 700 7.71 6.85 -13.69
CA ASP A 700 7.21 7.29 -14.99
C ASP A 700 6.35 8.56 -14.89
N THR A 701 6.31 9.27 -16.00
CA THR A 701 5.37 10.36 -16.30
C THR A 701 4.78 10.14 -17.69
N TYR A 702 3.72 10.84 -18.02
CA TYR A 702 3.01 10.76 -19.29
C TYR A 702 2.32 12.10 -19.56
N VAL A 703 1.96 12.33 -20.82
CA VAL A 703 1.20 13.53 -21.23
C VAL A 703 -0.10 13.13 -21.90
N HIS A 704 -1.11 13.99 -21.76
CA HIS A 704 -2.43 13.83 -22.38
C HIS A 704 -2.56 14.69 -23.64
N PRO A 705 -3.52 14.37 -24.53
CA PRO A 705 -3.81 15.20 -25.70
C PRO A 705 -4.14 16.66 -25.31
N GLY A 706 -3.36 17.61 -25.84
CA GLY A 706 -3.53 19.06 -25.60
C GLY A 706 -2.76 19.61 -24.40
N GLU A 707 -2.08 18.75 -23.63
CA GLU A 707 -1.28 19.14 -22.47
C GLU A 707 0.06 19.81 -22.85
N THR A 708 0.53 20.71 -22.00
CA THR A 708 1.95 21.03 -21.90
C THR A 708 2.42 20.69 -20.49
N LEU A 709 3.33 19.73 -20.36
CA LEU A 709 3.98 19.38 -19.10
C LEU A 709 5.23 20.23 -18.91
N LEU A 710 5.39 20.87 -17.75
CA LEU A 710 6.58 21.65 -17.41
C LEU A 710 7.22 21.11 -16.14
N CYS A 711 8.50 20.75 -16.25
CA CYS A 711 9.35 20.38 -15.13
C CYS A 711 10.31 21.54 -14.82
N GLN A 712 10.42 21.91 -13.55
CA GLN A 712 11.41 22.91 -13.14
C GLN A 712 12.84 22.37 -13.25
N GLY A 713 13.05 21.13 -12.78
CA GLY A 713 14.35 20.49 -12.81
C GLY A 713 14.30 18.95 -12.81
N CYS A 714 15.46 18.34 -12.67
CA CYS A 714 15.65 16.89 -12.62
C CYS A 714 15.63 16.41 -11.17
N HIS A 715 14.43 16.08 -10.66
CA HIS A 715 14.19 15.81 -9.23
C HIS A 715 14.47 17.04 -8.37
N ASP A 716 13.80 18.16 -8.66
CA ASP A 716 13.88 19.40 -7.89
C ASP A 716 13.15 19.32 -6.55
N SER A 717 13.34 20.36 -5.72
CA SER A 717 12.70 20.44 -4.42
C SER A 717 11.22 20.75 -4.55
N ARG A 718 10.38 19.96 -3.86
CA ARG A 718 8.91 20.13 -3.84
C ARG A 718 8.44 21.40 -3.13
N THR A 719 9.26 21.94 -2.22
CA THR A 719 8.91 23.07 -1.37
C THR A 719 9.70 24.33 -1.71
N ALA A 720 10.74 24.23 -2.55
CA ALA A 720 11.49 25.39 -3.00
C ALA A 720 10.89 25.91 -4.31
N THR A 721 10.77 27.22 -4.42
CA THR A 721 10.44 27.87 -5.69
C THR A 721 11.74 28.38 -6.30
N THR A 722 12.20 27.78 -7.40
CA THR A 722 13.24 28.38 -8.24
C THR A 722 12.57 29.21 -9.32
N LEU A 723 12.64 30.53 -9.20
CA LEU A 723 12.23 31.42 -10.29
C LEU A 723 13.35 31.45 -11.32
N SER A 724 13.06 31.12 -12.58
CA SER A 724 13.99 31.39 -13.66
C SER A 724 14.00 32.89 -13.95
N GLU A 725 15.14 33.55 -13.73
CA GLU A 725 15.31 34.99 -14.03
C GLU A 725 15.34 35.29 -15.54
N ARG A 726 15.44 34.26 -16.39
CA ARG A 726 15.51 34.38 -17.85
C ARG A 726 14.59 33.37 -18.52
N GLN A 727 14.12 33.71 -19.73
CA GLN A 727 13.38 32.76 -20.55
C GLN A 727 14.31 31.62 -20.97
N PRO A 728 13.94 30.34 -20.75
CA PRO A 728 14.77 29.20 -21.16
C PRO A 728 15.00 29.16 -22.67
N LEU A 729 16.25 28.94 -23.10
CA LEU A 729 16.64 28.93 -24.51
C LEU A 729 15.81 27.97 -25.35
N ALA A 730 15.51 26.77 -24.83
CA ALA A 730 14.76 25.75 -25.54
C ALA A 730 13.32 26.20 -25.86
N MET A 731 12.73 27.03 -25.00
CA MET A 731 11.36 27.54 -25.13
C MET A 731 11.25 28.75 -26.07
N SER A 732 12.37 29.20 -26.66
CA SER A 732 12.40 30.24 -27.70
C SER A 732 12.25 29.68 -29.13
N ARG A 733 12.30 28.35 -29.29
CA ARG A 733 12.15 27.64 -30.56
C ARG A 733 10.95 26.70 -30.54
N VAL A 734 10.61 26.15 -31.69
CA VAL A 734 9.63 25.06 -31.78
C VAL A 734 10.11 23.82 -30.99
N PRO A 735 9.19 23.00 -30.44
CA PRO A 735 9.57 21.78 -29.74
C PRO A 735 10.36 20.84 -30.64
N SER A 736 11.41 20.22 -30.11
CA SER A 736 12.17 19.20 -30.82
C SER A 736 11.36 17.93 -30.98
N GLN A 737 11.46 17.30 -32.14
CA GLN A 737 11.01 15.93 -32.35
C GLN A 737 11.98 14.95 -31.70
N VAL A 738 11.47 13.83 -31.19
CA VAL A 738 12.30 12.76 -30.65
C VAL A 738 13.12 12.15 -31.77
N LYS A 739 14.46 12.19 -31.65
CA LYS A 739 15.36 11.55 -32.61
C LYS A 739 15.56 10.09 -32.22
N PRO A 740 15.14 9.11 -33.05
CA PRO A 740 15.33 7.69 -32.74
C PRO A 740 16.81 7.34 -32.49
N ASP A 741 17.02 6.37 -31.60
CA ASP A 741 18.35 5.83 -31.28
C ASP A 741 18.67 4.63 -32.21
N VAL A 742 19.82 3.95 -32.00
CA VAL A 742 20.32 2.85 -32.82
C VAL A 742 19.37 1.64 -32.88
N ASP A 743 19.44 0.84 -33.95
CA ASP A 743 18.66 -0.40 -34.07
C ASP A 743 18.87 -1.33 -32.87
N GLY A 744 17.79 -1.96 -32.41
CA GLY A 744 17.76 -2.78 -31.20
C GLY A 744 17.47 -2.00 -29.91
N SER A 745 17.28 -0.68 -29.98
CA SER A 745 16.82 0.17 -28.86
C SER A 745 15.30 0.35 -28.80
N ASN A 746 14.63 0.30 -29.97
CA ASN A 746 13.18 0.33 -30.11
C ASN A 746 12.73 -0.49 -31.34
N PRO A 747 12.18 -1.71 -31.16
CA PRO A 747 12.02 -2.40 -29.88
C PRO A 747 13.36 -2.76 -29.24
N PHE A 748 13.42 -2.70 -27.91
CA PHE A 748 14.63 -3.02 -27.16
C PHE A 748 14.95 -4.52 -27.26
N SER A 749 16.19 -4.90 -27.59
CA SER A 749 16.56 -6.30 -27.77
C SER A 749 18.07 -6.50 -27.68
N TYR A 750 18.54 -7.24 -26.68
CA TYR A 750 19.96 -7.56 -26.55
C TYR A 750 20.55 -8.28 -27.78
N PRO A 751 19.87 -9.28 -28.38
CA PRO A 751 20.34 -9.93 -29.62
C PRO A 751 20.53 -8.99 -30.82
N ARG A 752 19.83 -7.86 -30.86
CA ARG A 752 19.98 -6.84 -31.94
C ARG A 752 20.93 -5.72 -31.54
N LEU A 753 20.88 -5.32 -30.27
CA LEU A 753 21.59 -4.15 -29.77
C LEU A 753 23.06 -4.48 -29.46
N VAL A 754 23.32 -5.56 -28.73
CA VAL A 754 24.63 -5.85 -28.12
C VAL A 754 25.34 -7.02 -28.77
N GLN A 755 24.64 -8.14 -29.03
CA GLN A 755 25.27 -9.34 -29.58
C GLN A 755 26.06 -9.08 -30.88
N PRO A 756 25.57 -8.29 -31.86
CA PRO A 756 26.32 -8.02 -33.09
C PRO A 756 27.63 -7.29 -32.84
N VAL A 757 27.69 -6.45 -31.79
CA VAL A 757 28.92 -5.77 -31.37
C VAL A 757 29.92 -6.78 -30.82
N LEU A 758 29.46 -7.72 -29.98
CA LEU A 758 30.31 -8.78 -29.42
C LEU A 758 30.83 -9.72 -30.51
N ASP A 759 29.97 -10.13 -31.44
CA ASP A 759 30.33 -11.05 -32.53
C ASP A 759 31.43 -10.46 -33.42
N ARG A 760 31.33 -9.17 -33.74
CA ARG A 760 32.32 -8.47 -34.56
C ARG A 760 33.63 -8.21 -33.81
N ASN A 761 33.56 -7.76 -32.57
CA ASN A 761 34.71 -7.15 -31.90
C ASN A 761 35.33 -8.00 -30.79
N CYS A 762 34.61 -8.96 -30.21
CA CYS A 762 35.03 -9.65 -28.99
C CYS A 762 35.17 -11.17 -29.20
N VAL A 763 34.18 -11.79 -29.85
CA VAL A 763 34.08 -13.25 -29.99
C VAL A 763 35.35 -13.90 -30.58
N PRO A 764 35.95 -13.39 -31.69
CA PRO A 764 37.14 -14.02 -32.26
C PRO A 764 38.31 -14.13 -31.28
N CYS A 765 38.58 -13.06 -30.53
CA CYS A 765 39.68 -13.02 -29.55
C CYS A 765 39.37 -13.89 -28.32
N HIS A 766 38.12 -13.88 -27.86
CA HIS A 766 37.68 -14.66 -26.70
C HIS A 766 37.69 -16.17 -26.98
N ILE A 767 37.34 -16.60 -28.21
CA ILE A 767 37.48 -17.99 -28.65
C ILE A 767 38.96 -18.39 -28.66
N LYS A 768 39.83 -17.56 -29.25
CA LYS A 768 41.27 -17.83 -29.33
C LYS A 768 41.94 -17.94 -27.96
N ASN A 769 41.43 -17.24 -26.96
CA ASN A 769 41.98 -17.21 -25.60
C ASN A 769 41.14 -17.96 -24.57
N LYS A 770 40.30 -18.92 -25.00
CA LYS A 770 39.45 -19.72 -24.11
C LYS A 770 40.26 -20.44 -23.02
N ASP A 771 41.44 -20.95 -23.35
CA ASP A 771 42.34 -21.63 -22.41
C ASP A 771 42.92 -20.70 -21.34
N LYS A 772 42.87 -19.38 -21.56
CA LYS A 772 43.23 -18.34 -20.60
C LYS A 772 42.05 -17.87 -19.75
N ARG A 773 40.97 -18.67 -19.70
CA ARG A 773 39.73 -18.37 -18.96
C ARG A 773 39.00 -17.11 -19.45
N ALA A 774 39.17 -16.75 -20.73
CA ALA A 774 38.34 -15.71 -21.34
C ALA A 774 36.85 -16.12 -21.30
N PRO A 775 35.92 -15.22 -20.93
CA PRO A 775 34.50 -15.55 -20.90
C PRO A 775 33.97 -15.82 -22.31
N ASP A 776 33.02 -16.74 -22.43
CA ASP A 776 32.38 -17.06 -23.70
C ASP A 776 31.36 -15.96 -24.06
N LEU A 777 31.65 -15.21 -25.13
CA LEU A 777 30.83 -14.09 -25.59
C LEU A 777 30.02 -14.40 -26.86
N ALA A 778 30.03 -15.66 -27.32
CA ALA A 778 29.19 -16.05 -28.44
C ALA A 778 27.70 -16.05 -28.03
N ALA A 779 26.80 -15.94 -29.01
CA ALA A 779 25.37 -16.08 -28.76
C ALA A 779 25.03 -17.48 -28.18
N GLY A 780 25.65 -18.52 -28.74
CA GLY A 780 25.32 -19.92 -28.43
C GLY A 780 23.92 -20.32 -28.91
N ASP A 781 23.44 -21.48 -28.45
CA ASP A 781 22.06 -21.93 -28.74
C ASP A 781 21.12 -21.50 -27.60
N PRO A 782 20.26 -20.48 -27.80
CA PRO A 782 19.35 -20.01 -26.76
C PRO A 782 18.35 -21.07 -26.31
N ARG A 783 18.12 -22.14 -27.09
CA ARG A 783 17.22 -23.24 -26.69
C ARG A 783 17.77 -24.06 -25.53
N LYS A 784 19.09 -24.04 -25.32
CA LYS A 784 19.76 -24.68 -24.17
C LYS A 784 19.59 -23.90 -22.88
N ASN A 785 19.03 -22.68 -22.96
CA ASN A 785 18.73 -21.84 -21.80
C ASN A 785 17.22 -21.82 -21.51
N PRO A 786 16.77 -22.02 -20.25
CA PRO A 786 15.35 -21.98 -19.92
C PRO A 786 14.71 -20.60 -20.12
N ASN A 787 15.47 -19.50 -20.03
CA ASN A 787 15.00 -18.14 -20.30
C ASN A 787 15.24 -17.70 -21.75
N ARG A 788 15.77 -18.57 -22.61
CA ARG A 788 16.15 -18.27 -24.01
C ARG A 788 17.21 -17.16 -24.16
N TRP A 789 18.05 -16.93 -23.16
CA TRP A 789 19.12 -15.93 -23.24
C TRP A 789 20.37 -16.49 -23.93
N HIS A 790 21.15 -15.58 -24.53
CA HIS A 790 22.46 -15.91 -25.12
C HIS A 790 23.49 -16.26 -24.04
N VAL A 791 24.50 -17.06 -24.42
CA VAL A 791 25.65 -17.41 -23.56
C VAL A 791 26.41 -16.15 -23.15
N SER A 792 26.63 -15.24 -24.09
CA SER A 792 27.28 -13.94 -23.85
C SER A 792 26.61 -13.12 -22.73
N TYR A 793 25.28 -13.10 -22.70
CA TYR A 793 24.51 -12.36 -21.69
C TYR A 793 24.77 -12.93 -20.29
N HIS A 794 24.87 -14.25 -20.17
CA HIS A 794 25.25 -14.91 -18.91
C HIS A 794 26.69 -14.58 -18.50
N SER A 795 27.62 -14.64 -19.44
CA SER A 795 29.04 -14.33 -19.21
C SER A 795 29.25 -12.88 -18.74
N LEU A 796 28.40 -11.96 -19.19
CA LEU A 796 28.46 -10.55 -18.80
C LEU A 796 27.84 -10.24 -17.43
N LYS A 797 27.20 -11.20 -16.75
CA LYS A 797 26.52 -10.96 -15.46
C LYS A 797 27.40 -10.24 -14.43
N GLY A 798 28.64 -10.71 -14.25
CA GLY A 798 29.58 -10.14 -13.28
C GLY A 798 30.13 -8.75 -13.63
N HIS A 799 29.86 -8.26 -14.84
CA HIS A 799 30.47 -7.06 -15.41
C HIS A 799 29.46 -5.94 -15.70
N ALA A 800 28.23 -6.30 -16.09
CA ALA A 800 27.28 -5.36 -16.68
C ALA A 800 26.16 -4.87 -15.74
N PHE A 801 25.83 -5.62 -14.68
CA PHE A 801 24.57 -5.39 -13.95
C PHE A 801 24.78 -4.49 -12.74
N TYR A 802 24.14 -3.32 -12.78
CA TYR A 802 23.99 -2.42 -11.63
C TYR A 802 22.94 -2.93 -10.62
N PHE A 803 21.94 -3.68 -11.09
CA PHE A 803 20.80 -4.17 -10.32
C PHE A 803 20.37 -5.57 -10.80
N ASP A 804 20.22 -6.53 -9.87
CA ASP A 804 19.82 -7.91 -10.21
C ASP A 804 18.77 -8.57 -9.27
N ASN A 805 18.21 -7.85 -8.28
CA ASN A 805 17.21 -8.39 -7.35
C ASN A 805 16.08 -7.39 -7.01
N ALA A 806 14.87 -7.89 -6.72
CA ALA A 806 13.64 -7.10 -6.57
C ALA A 806 13.29 -6.65 -5.14
N VAL A 807 13.99 -7.12 -4.09
CA VAL A 807 13.54 -6.96 -2.69
C VAL A 807 13.54 -5.50 -2.20
N PHE A 808 14.74 -5.01 -1.87
CA PHE A 808 14.97 -3.67 -1.35
C PHE A 808 16.32 -3.24 -1.90
N THR A 809 16.35 -2.10 -2.58
CA THR A 809 17.56 -1.61 -3.25
C THR A 809 17.73 -0.12 -3.02
N VAL A 810 18.86 0.44 -3.43
CA VAL A 810 19.03 1.90 -3.45
C VAL A 810 17.84 2.46 -4.23
N PRO A 811 17.01 3.38 -3.70
CA PRO A 811 15.76 3.78 -4.34
C PRO A 811 15.90 4.96 -5.31
N ARG A 812 17.07 5.61 -5.32
CA ARG A 812 17.43 6.75 -6.18
C ARG A 812 18.68 6.46 -7.00
N THR A 813 18.84 7.14 -8.13
CA THR A 813 20.15 7.23 -8.79
C THR A 813 20.98 8.32 -8.13
N ILE A 814 22.29 8.10 -7.99
CA ILE A 814 23.24 9.14 -7.61
C ILE A 814 23.90 9.64 -8.90
N PRO A 815 23.88 10.96 -9.19
CA PRO A 815 24.50 11.51 -10.40
C PRO A 815 25.93 10.99 -10.62
N GLY A 816 26.21 10.45 -11.80
CA GLY A 816 27.50 9.88 -12.21
C GLY A 816 27.80 8.46 -11.69
N LYS A 817 26.91 7.86 -10.87
CA LYS A 817 27.09 6.53 -10.26
C LYS A 817 26.00 5.53 -10.65
N PHE A 818 25.49 5.64 -11.87
CA PHE A 818 24.41 4.81 -12.42
C PHE A 818 24.79 4.23 -13.80
N GLY A 819 24.07 3.19 -14.24
CA GLY A 819 24.10 2.70 -15.61
C GLY A 819 25.50 2.26 -16.08
N ALA A 820 25.87 2.67 -17.29
CA ALA A 820 27.20 2.41 -17.85
C ALA A 820 28.32 2.91 -16.93
N ARG A 821 28.18 4.10 -16.32
CA ARG A 821 29.23 4.67 -15.44
C ARG A 821 29.49 3.82 -14.20
N ALA A 822 28.48 3.08 -13.72
CA ALA A 822 28.60 2.16 -12.59
C ALA A 822 29.01 0.73 -12.98
N SER A 823 29.00 0.41 -14.28
CA SER A 823 29.28 -0.93 -14.81
C SER A 823 30.78 -1.20 -14.93
N LYS A 824 31.24 -2.36 -14.44
CA LYS A 824 32.64 -2.80 -14.59
C LYS A 824 33.00 -2.99 -16.06
N LEU A 825 32.03 -3.39 -16.90
CA LEU A 825 32.23 -3.57 -18.33
C LEU A 825 32.63 -2.26 -18.99
N TYR A 826 31.90 -1.17 -18.72
CA TYR A 826 32.23 0.14 -19.28
C TYR A 826 33.58 0.64 -18.75
N GLN A 827 33.84 0.51 -17.44
CA GLN A 827 35.13 0.93 -16.85
C GLN A 827 36.32 0.19 -17.47
N MET A 828 36.16 -1.08 -17.84
CA MET A 828 37.16 -1.85 -18.57
C MET A 828 37.35 -1.34 -20.00
N LEU A 829 36.25 -1.15 -20.74
CA LEU A 829 36.30 -0.68 -22.14
C LEU A 829 36.87 0.74 -22.24
N ALA A 830 36.49 1.64 -21.34
CA ALA A 830 36.95 3.03 -21.31
C ALA A 830 38.46 3.15 -20.99
N LYS A 831 39.01 2.23 -20.20
CA LYS A 831 40.47 2.15 -19.92
C LYS A 831 41.27 1.52 -21.06
N GLY A 832 40.59 0.91 -22.03
CA GLY A 832 41.19 0.05 -23.03
C GLY A 832 41.20 -1.42 -22.60
N HIS A 833 40.95 -2.32 -23.56
CA HIS A 833 40.92 -3.76 -23.35
C HIS A 833 41.81 -4.47 -24.37
N HIS A 834 43.09 -4.64 -24.04
CA HIS A 834 44.12 -5.12 -24.97
C HIS A 834 44.20 -4.20 -26.21
N ASP A 835 44.25 -4.80 -27.41
CA ASP A 835 44.36 -4.08 -28.69
C ASP A 835 42.98 -3.68 -29.26
N LEU A 836 41.90 -3.83 -28.48
CA LEU A 836 40.54 -3.52 -28.93
C LEU A 836 40.33 -2.01 -29.06
N THR A 837 39.90 -1.59 -30.25
CA THR A 837 39.36 -0.24 -30.49
C THR A 837 37.94 -0.36 -31.02
N LEU A 838 36.95 0.10 -30.24
CA LEU A 838 35.55 0.11 -30.67
C LEU A 838 35.23 1.38 -31.47
N SER A 839 34.35 1.26 -32.46
CA SER A 839 33.75 2.44 -33.09
C SER A 839 32.87 3.18 -32.08
N PRO A 840 32.61 4.49 -32.28
CA PRO A 840 31.70 5.25 -31.42
C PRO A 840 30.30 4.63 -31.31
N GLU A 841 29.76 4.08 -32.41
CA GLU A 841 28.46 3.40 -32.41
C GLU A 841 28.48 2.10 -31.60
N ASP A 842 29.55 1.31 -31.72
CA ASP A 842 29.67 0.04 -31.00
C ASP A 842 29.79 0.23 -29.49
N LEU A 843 30.54 1.25 -29.07
CA LEU A 843 30.58 1.65 -27.67
C LEU A 843 29.20 2.14 -27.19
N HIS A 844 28.52 2.98 -27.99
CA HIS A 844 27.18 3.49 -27.67
C HIS A 844 26.14 2.39 -27.51
N ARG A 845 26.15 1.37 -28.37
CA ARG A 845 25.25 0.20 -28.27
C ARG A 845 25.41 -0.53 -26.92
N ILE A 846 26.66 -0.70 -26.46
CA ILE A 846 26.95 -1.32 -25.16
C ILE A 846 26.51 -0.41 -24.01
N THR A 847 26.84 0.89 -24.05
CA THR A 847 26.52 1.83 -22.96
C THR A 847 25.02 2.09 -22.85
N LEU A 848 24.30 2.19 -23.98
CA LEU A 848 22.85 2.29 -24.02
C LEU A 848 22.17 1.11 -23.32
N TRP A 849 22.65 -0.11 -23.58
CA TRP A 849 22.14 -1.30 -22.91
C TRP A 849 22.39 -1.26 -21.40
N LEU A 850 23.58 -0.85 -20.97
CA LEU A 850 23.94 -0.71 -19.54
C LEU A 850 23.10 0.36 -18.83
N ASP A 851 22.87 1.51 -19.48
CA ASP A 851 22.03 2.61 -18.97
C ASP A 851 20.55 2.22 -18.87
N CYS A 852 20.12 1.24 -19.66
CA CYS A 852 18.78 0.67 -19.68
C CYS A 852 18.67 -0.59 -18.80
N ASN A 853 19.49 -0.65 -17.74
CA ASN A 853 19.52 -1.72 -16.73
C ASN A 853 19.80 -3.12 -17.28
N SER A 854 20.44 -3.20 -18.44
CA SER A 854 20.98 -4.44 -19.01
C SER A 854 19.93 -5.51 -19.25
N ASP A 855 18.69 -5.15 -19.62
CA ASP A 855 17.64 -6.12 -19.93
C ASP A 855 17.94 -6.89 -21.23
N PHE A 856 17.40 -8.10 -21.37
CA PHE A 856 17.58 -8.96 -22.55
C PHE A 856 16.43 -8.80 -23.55
N PHE A 857 15.19 -8.86 -23.06
CA PHE A 857 13.97 -8.75 -23.86
C PHE A 857 13.30 -7.38 -23.69
N GLY A 858 12.80 -6.80 -24.79
CA GLY A 858 11.99 -5.58 -24.81
C GLY A 858 10.49 -5.83 -24.93
N ALA A 859 10.04 -7.08 -24.85
CA ALA A 859 8.63 -7.44 -24.82
C ALA A 859 8.37 -8.69 -23.96
N TYR A 860 7.15 -8.83 -23.46
CA TYR A 860 6.73 -9.93 -22.59
C TYR A 860 6.16 -11.15 -23.33
N LYS A 861 6.38 -11.27 -24.65
CA LYS A 861 5.85 -12.39 -25.46
C LYS A 861 6.88 -12.87 -26.47
N ASN A 862 6.70 -14.09 -26.97
CA ASN A 862 7.50 -14.68 -28.04
C ASN A 862 9.02 -14.56 -27.80
N THR A 863 9.50 -15.13 -26.69
CA THR A 863 10.92 -15.10 -26.30
C THR A 863 11.82 -15.78 -27.32
N GLU A 864 11.31 -16.76 -28.06
CA GLU A 864 12.08 -17.47 -29.09
C GLU A 864 12.39 -16.57 -30.30
N ALA A 865 11.41 -15.81 -30.80
CA ALA A 865 11.64 -14.83 -31.86
C ALA A 865 12.61 -13.74 -31.40
N GLN A 866 12.40 -13.17 -30.21
CA GLN A 866 13.29 -12.16 -29.66
C GLN A 866 14.73 -12.67 -29.50
N ALA A 867 14.92 -13.92 -29.04
CA ALA A 867 16.23 -14.55 -28.91
C ALA A 867 16.93 -14.79 -30.26
N ARG A 868 16.18 -14.90 -31.37
CA ARG A 868 16.75 -14.94 -32.73
C ARG A 868 17.01 -13.55 -33.32
N GLY A 869 16.72 -12.48 -32.59
CA GLY A 869 16.84 -11.10 -33.08
C GLY A 869 15.68 -10.64 -33.96
N GLU A 870 14.58 -11.40 -34.01
CA GLU A 870 13.36 -11.00 -34.73
C GLU A 870 12.62 -9.88 -33.96
N ILE A 871 11.93 -9.01 -34.69
CA ILE A 871 11.17 -7.90 -34.12
C ILE A 871 9.89 -8.45 -33.48
N VAL A 872 9.69 -8.15 -32.20
CA VAL A 872 8.45 -8.42 -31.48
C VAL A 872 7.92 -7.11 -30.89
N GLN A 873 6.76 -6.67 -31.38
CA GLN A 873 6.11 -5.46 -30.86
C GLN A 873 5.37 -5.77 -29.54
N PRO A 874 5.39 -4.86 -28.55
CA PRO A 874 4.52 -4.92 -27.38
C PRO A 874 3.03 -4.99 -27.76
N ALA A 875 2.18 -5.40 -26.83
CA ALA A 875 0.75 -5.66 -27.10
C ALA A 875 -0.21 -4.62 -26.51
N LEU A 876 0.26 -3.71 -25.65
CA LEU A 876 -0.55 -2.72 -24.92
C LEU A 876 -0.09 -1.28 -25.20
N GLU A 877 0.48 -1.04 -26.39
CA GLU A 877 0.86 0.30 -26.87
C GLU A 877 -0.28 0.98 -27.63
#